data_AF-A0A510UVG9-F1
#
_entry.id   AF-A0A510UVG9-F1
#
_cell.length_a   1.000
_cell.length_b   1.000
_cell.length_c   1.000
_cell.angle_alpha   90.00
_cell.angle_beta   90.00
_cell.angle_gamma   90.00
#
_symmetry.space_group_name_H-M   'P 1'
#
loop_
_entity.id
_entity.type
_entity.pdbx_description
1 polymer ?
#
loop_
_entity_poly.entity_id
_entity_poly.type
_entity_poly.pdbx_seq_one_letter_code
_entity_poly.pdbx_strand_id
1 'polypeptide(L)'
;MSTTTVRRRLAGIVVAALAAAPAVALAPAAHAATPAAAPAISSSVDFDYLADVFPALAPQRGEHVFETITIERLKYLLRFTSGRYAVLIGDPKDASTQAEIAHINAAAKSIGVPKIYVFNPRIDGNALNVFDWAELETQLTGAGLAYWKTEGAAATTGGPLIDLINGNSPAPEFVRSEAGKVTGPYLVVLDKDHQDGEGNDDRVVASLAETKTAADLDTPAEQAAYEEEVKQTLLAAGGTAGNPDLDVSTQFEFYRDEVNRRHTASYPDATKYGGAILSDADAADGWRVQQLTYPETIHLLSDPRYVDSDVPLLFGGTWCHNTRAVIHEINAQAQANGVKTIYNLDFSLFSVSNSGSAYDHIRTSGTPVVTDGKTLAPGYLYGDLFNTYLHNAVAEYAAAGEPGASPNWYYPGGDTTQPLQSARRLQVPALLVHHADHEDAFGNPAPVVDEAIRTNDNGTYTEYMTEYWYVAGRDLPNTPETTLNGALAAGGDRLANARDFASEAIGAYTDVLGSLGGARRYSSTTSVTVDGAASTDLVPGTTPTLGVEASAAGYAPFITFNTSGANVAPAVGTGTPAGSVVVLDQDGELVGSSVKLKRDGSPVTLTLPTITTDQIGDVWQVVYLGRGYSIASSSVDLRVGKVSATTLSGPASTSYGTSVTYTATVTDGATGTVSLQGLPGGPVTSAVVDGTATLTVPSSVAAGTYALTAVYSGDALHTASTSTPVTLTVKKLTAKVSISAVSSSAYGKAVKVTVKVVDSRGKAASGKVTLSGAGSSRTVTLSSGQAVVTLPTNLAVKSYTLKASYGGSTNVATATATRALKITKGAISKVAVKVTTTPTTTAKGKATVTVTVPKGLATATGKVSVTLSKSGRSTTTTVTLRSGKATLSLPKLAKGTWKVSVKYLGSTTYAAASGATTKLVVTK
;
A
#
# COMPACT_ATOMS: atom_id res chain seq x y z
N MET A 1 0.05 55.84 18.42
CA MET A 1 0.16 56.38 19.80
C MET A 1 1.15 55.51 20.59
N SER A 2 2.24 56.12 21.06
CA SER A 2 3.08 55.81 22.26
C SER A 2 3.50 54.34 22.52
N THR A 3 4.77 53.90 22.42
CA THR A 3 5.92 54.09 23.36
C THR A 3 5.51 53.98 24.85
N THR A 4 6.10 53.23 25.79
CA THR A 4 7.51 52.83 26.01
C THR A 4 7.64 52.00 27.32
N THR A 5 8.74 51.24 27.45
CA THR A 5 9.60 50.98 28.66
C THR A 5 9.14 49.96 29.74
N VAL A 6 9.83 48.85 30.06
CA VAL A 6 11.23 48.56 30.49
C VAL A 6 11.45 48.67 32.03
N ARG A 7 12.17 47.64 32.57
CA ARG A 7 12.96 47.52 33.84
C ARG A 7 12.20 47.03 35.11
N ARG A 8 12.72 46.16 36.00
CA ARG A 8 14.03 45.45 36.18
C ARG A 8 14.00 44.56 37.46
N ARG A 9 14.97 43.63 37.58
CA ARG A 9 15.58 42.97 38.80
C ARG A 9 14.98 41.61 39.20
N LEU A 10 15.72 40.57 39.61
CA LEU A 10 17.13 40.41 40.02
C LEU A 10 17.59 38.93 39.96
N ALA A 11 18.92 38.79 39.88
CA ALA A 11 19.84 37.66 39.75
C ALA A 11 19.59 36.31 40.48
N GLY A 12 20.14 35.25 39.87
CA GLY A 12 20.57 34.00 40.51
C GLY A 12 21.23 33.04 39.50
N ILE A 13 22.55 33.17 39.32
CA ILE A 13 23.38 32.29 38.47
C ILE A 13 23.88 31.10 39.30
N VAL A 14 23.70 29.87 38.82
CA VAL A 14 24.65 28.76 39.00
C VAL A 14 24.79 28.03 37.66
N VAL A 15 26.04 27.92 37.21
CA VAL A 15 26.49 27.32 35.95
C VAL A 15 26.63 25.80 36.11
N ALA A 16 26.07 25.03 35.17
CA ALA A 16 26.53 23.69 34.84
C ALA A 16 26.41 23.51 33.32
N ALA A 17 27.55 23.50 32.64
CA ALA A 17 27.66 23.32 31.20
C ALA A 17 27.29 21.88 30.82
N LEU A 18 26.14 21.71 30.18
CA LEU A 18 25.78 20.50 29.45
C LEU A 18 26.13 20.75 27.97
N ALA A 19 27.21 20.13 27.50
CA ALA A 19 27.51 20.08 26.08
C ALA A 19 26.49 19.14 25.41
N ALA A 20 25.37 19.71 24.95
CA ALA A 20 24.49 19.07 23.99
C ALA A 20 25.18 19.15 22.62
N ALA A 21 25.92 18.11 22.24
CA ALA A 21 26.22 17.86 20.84
C ALA A 21 24.91 17.50 20.13
N PRO A 22 24.64 18.04 18.93
CA PRO A 22 23.39 17.80 18.25
C PRO A 22 23.30 16.31 17.90
N ALA A 23 22.22 15.67 18.32
CA ALA A 23 21.74 14.51 17.60
C ALA A 23 21.50 14.99 16.15
N VAL A 24 22.39 14.61 15.24
CA VAL A 24 22.06 14.60 13.82
C VAL A 24 20.99 13.52 13.71
N ALA A 25 19.74 13.93 13.90
CA ALA A 25 18.63 13.22 13.33
C ALA A 25 18.92 13.24 11.82
N LEU A 26 19.30 12.09 11.28
CA LEU A 26 19.11 11.82 9.86
C LEU A 26 17.61 11.98 9.65
N ALA A 27 17.22 13.18 9.22
CA ALA A 27 15.92 13.39 8.65
C ALA A 27 15.78 12.38 7.51
N PRO A 28 14.69 11.62 7.40
CA PRO A 28 14.41 10.94 6.15
C PRO A 28 14.46 12.01 5.05
N ALA A 29 15.17 11.73 3.96
CA ALA A 29 15.21 12.62 2.83
C ALA A 29 13.77 13.00 2.48
N ALA A 30 13.45 14.29 2.58
CA ALA A 30 12.16 14.80 2.18
C ALA A 30 12.08 14.75 0.66
N HIS A 31 11.61 13.63 0.12
CA HIS A 31 11.09 13.51 -1.24
C HIS A 31 9.76 12.77 -1.20
N ALA A 32 8.82 13.26 -0.39
CA ALA A 32 7.46 13.32 -0.89
C ALA A 32 7.41 14.64 -1.66
N ALA A 33 7.52 14.58 -2.99
CA ALA A 33 7.12 15.71 -3.81
C ALA A 33 5.69 16.03 -3.38
N THR A 34 5.51 17.18 -2.73
CA THR A 34 4.18 17.79 -2.57
C THR A 34 3.53 17.71 -3.94
N PRO A 35 2.31 17.15 -4.10
CA PRO A 35 1.65 17.12 -5.39
C PRO A 35 1.71 18.53 -5.96
N ALA A 36 2.22 18.68 -7.19
CA ALA A 36 2.27 19.96 -7.85
C ALA A 36 0.89 20.62 -7.70
N ALA A 37 0.88 21.89 -7.30
CA ALA A 37 -0.37 22.65 -7.19
C ALA A 37 -1.13 22.51 -8.51
N ALA A 38 -2.42 22.23 -8.41
CA ALA A 38 -3.32 22.04 -9.55
C ALA A 38 -3.02 23.08 -10.65
N PRO A 39 -2.61 22.68 -11.87
CA PRO A 39 -2.58 23.62 -12.97
C PRO A 39 -4.00 24.18 -13.15
N ALA A 40 -4.08 25.51 -13.31
CA ALA A 40 -5.33 26.16 -13.65
C ALA A 40 -5.79 25.65 -15.02
N ILE A 41 -7.10 25.43 -15.19
CA ILE A 41 -7.69 24.87 -16.41
C ILE A 41 -7.19 25.64 -17.64
N SER A 42 -6.25 25.07 -18.41
CA SER A 42 -5.74 25.64 -19.67
C SER A 42 -6.51 25.14 -20.90
N SER A 43 -7.50 24.24 -20.72
CA SER A 43 -8.33 23.67 -21.81
C SER A 43 -9.09 24.70 -22.66
N SER A 44 -9.06 25.99 -22.28
CA SER A 44 -9.32 27.07 -23.22
C SER A 44 -8.02 27.51 -23.88
N VAL A 45 -7.52 26.67 -24.77
CA VAL A 45 -6.49 27.09 -25.72
C VAL A 45 -7.10 28.21 -26.55
N ASP A 46 -6.43 29.36 -26.59
CA ASP A 46 -6.79 30.47 -27.49
C ASP A 46 -6.36 30.13 -28.92
N PHE A 47 -6.88 28.99 -29.42
CA PHE A 47 -6.50 28.41 -30.69
C PHE A 47 -7.18 29.16 -31.83
N ASP A 48 -6.38 29.85 -32.61
CA ASP A 48 -6.80 30.57 -33.80
C ASP A 48 -5.78 30.31 -34.91
N TYR A 49 -6.00 29.20 -35.61
CA TYR A 49 -5.14 28.73 -36.70
C TYR A 49 -4.97 29.78 -37.78
N LEU A 50 -6.05 30.47 -38.17
CA LEU A 50 -6.01 31.44 -39.27
C LEU A 50 -5.22 32.68 -38.85
N ALA A 51 -5.38 33.18 -37.63
CA ALA A 51 -4.54 34.24 -37.10
C ALA A 51 -3.06 33.84 -36.95
N ASP A 52 -2.76 32.55 -36.77
CA ASP A 52 -1.39 32.03 -36.71
C ASP A 52 -0.71 31.95 -38.09
N VAL A 53 -1.43 31.46 -39.10
CA VAL A 53 -0.86 31.19 -40.44
C VAL A 53 -1.00 32.37 -41.41
N PHE A 54 -1.88 33.33 -41.11
CA PHE A 54 -1.98 34.61 -41.81
C PHE A 54 -1.51 35.76 -40.91
N PRO A 55 -0.27 36.24 -41.05
CA PRO A 55 0.28 37.30 -40.20
C PRO A 55 -0.58 38.57 -40.15
N ALA A 56 -1.31 38.88 -41.23
CA ALA A 56 -2.21 40.02 -41.30
C ALA A 56 -3.46 39.90 -40.42
N LEU A 57 -3.83 38.67 -40.02
CA LEU A 57 -4.93 38.40 -39.09
C LEU A 57 -4.48 38.32 -37.64
N ALA A 58 -3.18 38.19 -37.36
CA ALA A 58 -2.66 38.08 -35.99
C ALA A 58 -3.12 39.21 -35.03
N PRO A 59 -3.18 40.50 -35.44
CA PRO A 59 -3.71 41.57 -34.58
C PRO A 59 -5.22 41.49 -34.33
N GLN A 60 -5.94 40.61 -35.04
CA GLN A 60 -7.38 40.41 -34.99
C GLN A 60 -7.74 38.99 -34.52
N ARG A 61 -6.86 38.32 -33.76
CA ARG A 61 -7.14 37.01 -33.16
C ARG A 61 -8.49 37.03 -32.44
N GLY A 62 -9.34 36.05 -32.76
CA GLY A 62 -10.70 35.95 -32.20
C GLY A 62 -11.68 37.05 -32.64
N GLU A 63 -11.25 38.01 -33.47
CA GLU A 63 -12.06 39.15 -33.94
C GLU A 63 -12.27 39.17 -35.47
N HIS A 64 -11.56 38.32 -36.23
CA HIS A 64 -11.75 38.19 -37.66
C HIS A 64 -12.97 37.34 -38.01
N VAL A 65 -13.53 37.51 -39.21
CA VAL A 65 -14.77 36.81 -39.62
C VAL A 65 -14.56 35.37 -40.07
N PHE A 66 -13.33 34.87 -40.14
CA PHE A 66 -13.04 33.58 -40.75
C PHE A 66 -13.18 32.37 -39.81
N GLU A 67 -13.54 31.21 -40.38
CA GLU A 67 -13.52 29.91 -39.72
C GLU A 67 -13.15 28.81 -40.72
N THR A 68 -12.16 27.98 -40.41
CA THR A 68 -11.81 26.85 -41.27
C THR A 68 -12.95 25.83 -41.32
N ILE A 69 -13.16 25.22 -42.49
CA ILE A 69 -14.15 24.17 -42.69
C ILE A 69 -13.53 22.94 -43.36
N THR A 70 -13.93 21.74 -42.93
CA THR A 70 -13.56 20.50 -43.60
C THR A 70 -14.34 20.33 -44.90
N ILE A 71 -13.86 19.47 -45.79
CA ILE A 71 -14.60 19.12 -47.01
C ILE A 71 -15.96 18.49 -46.70
N GLU A 72 -16.08 17.73 -45.60
CA GLU A 72 -17.37 17.18 -45.16
C GLU A 72 -18.34 18.32 -44.83
N ARG A 73 -17.91 19.27 -44.00
CA ARG A 73 -18.79 20.34 -43.54
C ARG A 73 -19.14 21.30 -44.69
N LEU A 74 -18.24 21.52 -45.66
CA LEU A 74 -18.57 22.26 -46.89
C LEU A 74 -19.58 21.50 -47.77
N LYS A 75 -19.39 20.19 -47.98
CA LYS A 75 -20.36 19.37 -48.72
C LYS A 75 -21.71 19.28 -48.00
N TYR A 76 -21.73 19.36 -46.67
CA TYR A 76 -22.95 19.48 -45.89
C TYR A 76 -23.73 20.76 -46.24
N LEU A 77 -23.04 21.92 -46.31
CA LEU A 77 -23.64 23.19 -46.76
C LEU A 77 -24.27 23.07 -48.15
N LEU A 78 -23.61 22.37 -49.08
CA LEU A 78 -24.05 22.26 -50.47
C LEU A 78 -25.12 21.18 -50.73
N ARG A 79 -25.37 20.29 -49.78
CA ARG A 79 -26.23 19.11 -49.99
C ARG A 79 -27.42 19.04 -49.04
N PHE A 80 -27.27 19.54 -47.81
CA PHE A 80 -28.19 19.17 -46.73
C PHE A 80 -28.77 20.34 -45.96
N THR A 81 -28.14 21.52 -45.96
CA THR A 81 -28.69 22.71 -45.29
C THR A 81 -29.00 23.82 -46.27
N SER A 82 -30.16 24.46 -46.10
CA SER A 82 -30.53 25.65 -46.87
C SER A 82 -29.80 26.87 -46.29
N GLY A 83 -29.67 27.91 -47.09
CA GLY A 83 -29.07 29.18 -46.64
C GLY A 83 -27.92 29.63 -47.53
N ARG A 84 -27.51 30.89 -47.32
CA ARG A 84 -26.46 31.57 -48.07
C ARG A 84 -25.19 31.66 -47.25
N TYR A 85 -24.12 31.03 -47.73
CA TYR A 85 -22.86 30.94 -46.98
C TYR A 85 -21.72 31.55 -47.79
N ALA A 86 -21.00 32.49 -47.19
CA ALA A 86 -19.76 33.00 -47.77
C ALA A 86 -18.62 32.01 -47.52
N VAL A 87 -17.93 31.59 -48.57
CA VAL A 87 -16.81 30.65 -48.53
C VAL A 87 -15.62 31.24 -49.28
N LEU A 88 -14.47 31.28 -48.61
CA LEU A 88 -13.16 31.55 -49.19
C LEU A 88 -12.45 30.21 -49.44
N ILE A 89 -12.23 29.89 -50.71
CA ILE A 89 -11.38 28.78 -51.14
C ILE A 89 -9.96 29.32 -51.21
N GLY A 90 -9.16 29.02 -50.20
CA GLY A 90 -7.85 29.64 -50.01
C GLY A 90 -6.89 28.75 -49.24
N ASP A 91 -5.61 28.79 -49.64
CA ASP A 91 -4.52 28.06 -49.02
C ASP A 91 -3.58 29.07 -48.34
N PRO A 92 -3.22 28.91 -47.05
CA PRO A 92 -2.23 29.76 -46.40
C PRO A 92 -0.85 29.81 -47.10
N LYS A 93 -0.53 28.81 -47.93
CA LYS A 93 0.70 28.82 -48.74
C LYS A 93 0.58 29.64 -50.03
N ASP A 94 -0.63 29.98 -50.46
CA ASP A 94 -0.86 30.77 -51.66
C ASP A 94 -0.61 32.26 -51.40
N ALA A 95 0.23 32.86 -52.24
CA ALA A 95 0.67 34.25 -52.08
C ALA A 95 -0.47 35.26 -52.28
N SER A 96 -1.45 34.94 -53.12
CA SER A 96 -2.62 35.80 -53.34
C SER A 96 -3.54 35.76 -52.12
N THR A 97 -3.82 34.55 -51.61
CA THR A 97 -4.60 34.37 -50.37
C THR A 97 -3.97 35.14 -49.20
N GLN A 98 -2.63 35.10 -49.06
CA GLN A 98 -1.91 35.89 -48.06
C GLN A 98 -2.08 37.41 -48.25
N ALA A 99 -2.09 37.90 -49.49
CA ALA A 99 -2.26 39.33 -49.79
C ALA A 99 -3.70 39.82 -49.58
N GLU A 100 -4.68 39.00 -49.91
CA GLU A 100 -6.09 39.38 -49.97
C GLU A 100 -6.81 39.30 -48.62
N ILE A 101 -6.44 38.34 -47.76
CA ILE A 101 -7.25 37.96 -46.59
C ILE A 101 -7.53 39.13 -45.63
N ALA A 102 -6.59 40.06 -45.48
CA ALA A 102 -6.74 41.24 -44.63
C ALA A 102 -7.81 42.19 -45.17
N HIS A 103 -7.83 42.39 -46.49
CA HIS A 103 -8.79 43.24 -47.18
C HIS A 103 -10.18 42.59 -47.23
N ILE A 104 -10.24 41.27 -47.46
CA ILE A 104 -11.51 40.52 -47.36
C ILE A 104 -12.11 40.70 -45.97
N ASN A 105 -11.32 40.55 -44.91
CA ASN A 105 -11.76 40.74 -43.53
C ASN A 105 -12.23 42.17 -43.25
N ALA A 106 -11.46 43.18 -43.69
CA ALA A 106 -11.81 44.59 -43.50
C ALA A 106 -13.14 44.94 -44.20
N ALA A 107 -13.29 44.53 -45.46
CA ALA A 107 -14.50 44.67 -46.24
C ALA A 107 -15.69 44.01 -45.54
N ALA A 108 -15.56 42.72 -45.20
CA ALA A 108 -16.59 41.93 -44.53
C ALA A 108 -17.05 42.54 -43.20
N LYS A 109 -16.11 42.93 -42.33
CA LYS A 109 -16.42 43.59 -41.05
C LYS A 109 -17.14 44.92 -41.24
N SER A 110 -16.77 45.70 -42.27
CA SER A 110 -17.39 47.01 -42.53
C SER A 110 -18.88 46.93 -42.90
N ILE A 111 -19.33 45.80 -43.42
CA ILE A 111 -20.73 45.56 -43.82
C ILE A 111 -21.46 44.60 -42.88
N GLY A 112 -20.83 44.16 -41.78
CA GLY A 112 -21.46 43.32 -40.77
C GLY A 112 -21.60 41.85 -41.15
N VAL A 113 -20.68 41.32 -41.96
CA VAL A 113 -20.63 39.87 -42.27
C VAL A 113 -20.30 39.09 -41.01
N PRO A 114 -21.14 38.12 -40.60
CA PRO A 114 -20.93 37.39 -39.35
C PRO A 114 -19.83 36.33 -39.46
N LYS A 115 -19.68 35.71 -40.64
CA LYS A 115 -18.80 34.56 -40.85
C LYS A 115 -18.44 34.41 -42.33
N ILE A 116 -17.19 34.03 -42.60
CA ILE A 116 -16.72 33.52 -43.89
C ILE A 116 -16.01 32.19 -43.64
N TYR A 117 -16.45 31.12 -44.28
CA TYR A 117 -15.81 29.80 -44.11
C TYR A 117 -14.58 29.69 -45.01
N VAL A 118 -13.45 29.24 -44.48
CA VAL A 118 -12.21 29.05 -45.24
C VAL A 118 -12.05 27.57 -45.55
N PHE A 119 -12.16 27.20 -46.81
CA PHE A 119 -11.87 25.85 -47.28
C PHE A 119 -10.48 25.82 -47.90
N ASN A 120 -9.56 25.08 -47.28
CA ASN A 120 -8.25 24.82 -47.85
C ASN A 120 -8.32 23.57 -48.75
N PRO A 121 -8.19 23.69 -50.09
CA PRO A 121 -8.24 22.53 -50.98
C PRO A 121 -7.04 21.59 -50.81
N ARG A 122 -5.95 22.06 -50.19
CA ARG A 122 -4.80 21.26 -49.78
C ARG A 122 -5.09 20.61 -48.42
N ILE A 123 -5.74 19.45 -48.47
CA ILE A 123 -6.36 18.78 -47.32
C ILE A 123 -5.35 18.41 -46.22
N ASP A 124 -4.11 18.06 -46.59
CA ASP A 124 -3.02 17.76 -45.66
C ASP A 124 -2.18 18.99 -45.29
N GLY A 125 -2.48 20.16 -45.89
CA GLY A 125 -1.66 21.37 -45.78
C GLY A 125 -0.34 21.29 -46.52
N ASN A 126 -0.09 20.22 -47.30
CA ASN A 126 1.15 20.03 -48.05
C ASN A 126 0.98 19.63 -49.52
N ALA A 127 0.68 18.39 -49.89
CA ALA A 127 0.66 17.96 -51.30
C ALA A 127 -0.66 17.32 -51.73
N LEU A 128 -1.58 17.04 -50.80
CA LEU A 128 -2.87 16.43 -51.10
C LEU A 128 -3.92 17.49 -51.43
N ASN A 129 -3.83 18.05 -52.62
CA ASN A 129 -4.70 19.13 -53.09
C ASN A 129 -5.81 18.63 -54.02
N VAL A 130 -7.07 18.63 -53.57
CA VAL A 130 -8.20 18.16 -54.40
C VAL A 130 -8.48 19.06 -55.62
N PHE A 131 -7.95 20.28 -55.60
CA PHE A 131 -8.06 21.25 -56.70
C PHE A 131 -6.82 21.30 -57.59
N ASP A 132 -5.76 20.55 -57.29
CA ASP A 132 -4.57 20.41 -58.14
C ASP A 132 -4.15 18.94 -58.25
N TRP A 133 -4.57 18.28 -59.33
CA TRP A 133 -4.29 16.87 -59.54
C TRP A 133 -2.82 16.55 -59.78
N ALA A 134 -2.01 17.51 -60.26
CA ALA A 134 -0.59 17.29 -60.42
C ALA A 134 0.11 17.13 -59.07
N GLU A 135 -0.36 17.84 -58.04
CA GLU A 135 0.14 17.70 -56.68
C GLU A 135 -0.30 16.37 -56.05
N LEU A 136 -1.57 15.95 -56.22
CA LEU A 136 -2.03 14.63 -55.78
C LEU A 136 -1.18 13.50 -56.38
N GLU A 137 -0.86 13.62 -57.66
CA GLU A 137 -0.02 12.68 -58.40
C GLU A 137 1.39 12.58 -57.83
N THR A 138 1.87 13.53 -57.02
CA THR A 138 3.18 13.40 -56.35
C THR A 138 3.16 12.38 -55.22
N GLN A 139 2.02 12.20 -54.55
CA GLN A 139 1.88 11.37 -53.34
C GLN A 139 1.15 10.05 -53.60
N LEU A 140 0.15 10.07 -54.48
CA LEU A 140 -0.79 8.97 -54.68
C LEU A 140 -0.71 8.38 -56.09
N THR A 141 -1.12 7.11 -56.22
CA THR A 141 -1.18 6.41 -57.51
C THR A 141 -2.40 5.50 -57.61
N GLY A 142 -2.63 4.93 -58.80
CA GLY A 142 -3.62 3.89 -59.06
C GLY A 142 -5.05 4.22 -58.61
N ALA A 143 -5.71 3.24 -57.99
CA ALA A 143 -7.08 3.39 -57.50
C ALA A 143 -7.22 4.46 -56.41
N GLY A 144 -6.16 4.68 -55.62
CA GLY A 144 -6.10 5.71 -54.60
C GLY A 144 -6.16 7.12 -55.18
N LEU A 145 -5.32 7.39 -56.18
CA LEU A 145 -5.34 8.65 -56.91
C LEU A 145 -6.71 8.88 -57.57
N ALA A 146 -7.28 7.85 -58.22
CA ALA A 146 -8.61 7.96 -58.83
C ALA A 146 -9.70 8.29 -57.80
N TYR A 147 -9.63 7.68 -56.62
CA TYR A 147 -10.53 7.96 -55.50
C TYR A 147 -10.39 9.41 -55.00
N TRP A 148 -9.16 9.91 -54.85
CA TRP A 148 -8.93 11.29 -54.42
C TRP A 148 -9.37 12.32 -55.47
N LYS A 149 -9.15 12.05 -56.76
CA LYS A 149 -9.64 12.90 -57.87
C LYS A 149 -11.16 13.02 -57.91
N THR A 150 -11.87 11.98 -57.46
CA THR A 150 -13.34 11.93 -57.42
C THR A 150 -13.92 12.24 -56.04
N GLU A 151 -13.05 12.48 -55.05
CA GLU A 151 -13.40 12.74 -53.66
C GLU A 151 -14.32 11.65 -53.08
N GLY A 152 -13.96 10.41 -53.35
CA GLY A 152 -14.69 9.21 -52.94
C GLY A 152 -15.86 8.82 -53.83
N ALA A 153 -16.59 7.79 -53.43
CA ALA A 153 -17.73 7.31 -54.19
C ALA A 153 -18.89 8.32 -54.14
N ALA A 154 -19.34 8.80 -55.30
CA ALA A 154 -20.37 9.83 -55.40
C ALA A 154 -21.69 9.48 -54.68
N ALA A 155 -22.06 8.19 -54.62
CA ALA A 155 -23.22 7.72 -53.86
C ALA A 155 -23.12 8.04 -52.36
N THR A 156 -21.91 8.15 -51.81
CA THR A 156 -21.66 8.45 -50.39
C THR A 156 -21.34 9.93 -50.20
N THR A 157 -20.39 10.47 -50.98
CA THR A 157 -19.86 11.83 -50.78
C THR A 157 -20.63 12.91 -51.52
N GLY A 158 -21.54 12.54 -52.43
CA GLY A 158 -22.19 13.48 -53.34
C GLY A 158 -21.37 13.78 -54.60
N GLY A 159 -20.18 13.22 -54.73
CA GLY A 159 -19.27 13.44 -55.85
C GLY A 159 -18.23 14.53 -55.57
N PRO A 160 -17.45 14.93 -56.58
CA PRO A 160 -16.48 16.01 -56.50
C PRO A 160 -17.11 17.33 -56.02
N LEU A 161 -16.39 18.10 -55.22
CA LEU A 161 -16.84 19.37 -54.67
C LEU A 161 -17.15 20.38 -55.77
N ILE A 162 -16.35 20.40 -56.83
CA ILE A 162 -16.57 21.26 -58.00
C ILE A 162 -17.93 21.00 -58.66
N ASP A 163 -18.33 19.73 -58.79
CA ASP A 163 -19.62 19.36 -59.39
C ASP A 163 -20.78 19.78 -58.48
N LEU A 164 -20.59 19.64 -57.15
CA LEU A 164 -21.57 20.08 -56.15
C LEU A 164 -21.72 21.60 -56.07
N ILE A 165 -20.66 22.37 -56.35
CA ILE A 165 -20.71 23.83 -56.42
C ILE A 165 -21.37 24.28 -57.72
N ASN A 166 -21.00 23.66 -58.84
CA ASN A 166 -21.50 24.07 -60.15
C ASN A 166 -22.97 23.71 -60.39
N GLY A 167 -23.51 22.67 -59.74
CA GLY A 167 -24.87 22.22 -60.04
C GLY A 167 -24.98 21.76 -61.50
N ASN A 168 -26.01 22.22 -62.21
CA ASN A 168 -26.22 21.89 -63.63
C ASN A 168 -26.30 23.10 -64.57
N SER A 169 -26.28 24.33 -64.04
CA SER A 169 -26.26 25.59 -64.81
C SER A 169 -25.43 26.67 -64.09
N PRO A 170 -24.12 26.46 -63.88
CA PRO A 170 -23.32 27.35 -63.05
C PRO A 170 -23.09 28.73 -63.68
N ALA A 171 -23.24 29.79 -62.89
CA ALA A 171 -22.83 31.14 -63.30
C ALA A 171 -22.27 31.99 -62.12
N PRO A 172 -20.93 32.14 -61.95
CA PRO A 172 -19.85 31.59 -62.77
C PRO A 172 -19.49 30.14 -62.41
N GLU A 173 -18.93 29.45 -63.41
CA GLU A 173 -18.49 28.06 -63.30
C GLU A 173 -17.09 27.93 -62.69
N PHE A 174 -16.94 27.00 -61.75
CA PHE A 174 -15.65 26.45 -61.38
C PHE A 174 -15.18 25.52 -62.49
N VAL A 175 -14.05 25.85 -63.12
CA VAL A 175 -13.51 25.05 -64.22
C VAL A 175 -12.26 24.32 -63.78
N ARG A 176 -12.24 23.01 -64.02
CA ARG A 176 -11.02 22.21 -63.92
C ARG A 176 -10.31 22.21 -65.27
N SER A 177 -9.12 22.77 -65.32
CA SER A 177 -8.26 22.73 -66.52
C SER A 177 -7.90 21.30 -66.93
N GLU A 178 -7.42 21.10 -68.16
CA GLU A 178 -6.90 19.81 -68.63
C GLU A 178 -5.75 19.27 -67.74
N ALA A 179 -4.98 20.17 -67.14
CA ALA A 179 -3.94 19.84 -66.16
C ALA A 179 -4.49 19.44 -64.78
N GLY A 180 -5.82 19.44 -64.61
CA GLY A 180 -6.49 19.06 -63.37
C GLY A 180 -6.52 20.14 -62.29
N LYS A 181 -6.10 21.37 -62.62
CA LYS A 181 -6.05 22.51 -61.70
C LYS A 181 -7.33 23.35 -61.76
N VAL A 182 -7.83 23.78 -60.60
CA VAL A 182 -8.92 24.75 -60.41
C VAL A 182 -8.31 26.03 -59.83
N THR A 183 -8.53 27.18 -60.46
CA THR A 183 -7.91 28.47 -60.07
C THR A 183 -8.90 29.54 -59.66
N GLY A 184 -10.20 29.30 -59.83
CA GLY A 184 -11.24 30.23 -59.42
C GLY A 184 -12.63 29.68 -59.77
N PRO A 185 -13.70 30.35 -59.32
CA PRO A 185 -13.72 31.45 -58.34
C PRO A 185 -13.12 31.10 -56.97
N TYR A 186 -12.75 32.10 -56.15
CA TYR A 186 -12.06 31.86 -54.86
C TYR A 186 -12.79 32.42 -53.64
N LEU A 187 -13.47 33.57 -53.74
CA LEU A 187 -14.45 34.01 -52.75
C LEU A 187 -15.85 33.83 -53.35
N VAL A 188 -16.69 33.03 -52.73
CA VAL A 188 -18.02 32.67 -53.25
C VAL A 188 -19.10 32.84 -52.20
N VAL A 189 -20.31 33.22 -52.62
CA VAL A 189 -21.54 33.08 -51.85
C VAL A 189 -22.28 31.87 -52.42
N LEU A 190 -22.45 30.84 -51.59
CA LEU A 190 -23.04 29.56 -51.97
C LEU A 190 -24.44 29.44 -51.39
N ASP A 191 -25.39 28.96 -52.20
CA ASP A 191 -26.75 28.62 -51.78
C ASP A 191 -27.19 27.35 -52.52
N LYS A 192 -27.43 26.26 -51.78
CA LYS A 192 -27.78 24.97 -52.40
C LYS A 192 -29.14 24.98 -53.11
N ASP A 193 -30.00 25.94 -52.80
CA ASP A 193 -31.36 26.06 -53.34
C ASP A 193 -31.48 27.17 -54.37
N HIS A 194 -30.39 27.89 -54.66
CA HIS A 194 -30.38 28.93 -55.68
C HIS A 194 -30.58 28.30 -57.07
N GLN A 195 -31.36 29.01 -57.88
CA GLN A 195 -31.69 28.61 -59.23
C GLN A 195 -31.46 29.80 -60.16
N ASP A 196 -31.03 29.51 -61.38
CA ASP A 196 -30.93 30.52 -62.42
C ASP A 196 -32.33 31.02 -62.85
N GLY A 197 -32.38 32.02 -63.74
CA GLY A 197 -33.63 32.56 -64.25
C GLY A 197 -34.52 31.57 -65.02
N GLU A 198 -34.00 30.40 -65.35
CA GLU A 198 -34.68 29.31 -66.06
C GLU A 198 -35.10 28.16 -65.11
N GLY A 199 -34.74 28.24 -63.83
CA GLY A 199 -35.06 27.25 -62.80
C GLY A 199 -34.06 26.09 -62.71
N ASN A 200 -32.89 26.20 -63.33
CA ASN A 200 -31.82 25.21 -63.23
C ASN A 200 -31.00 25.41 -61.94
N ASP A 201 -30.29 24.37 -61.49
CA ASP A 201 -29.46 24.35 -60.28
C ASP A 201 -28.17 25.17 -60.50
N ASP A 202 -28.14 26.38 -59.98
CA ASP A 202 -27.01 27.33 -60.02
C ASP A 202 -26.69 27.74 -58.58
N ARG A 203 -25.66 27.18 -57.96
CA ARG A 203 -25.46 27.37 -56.51
C ARG A 203 -24.52 28.49 -56.15
N VAL A 204 -23.89 29.12 -57.15
CA VAL A 204 -22.98 30.25 -56.95
C VAL A 204 -23.80 31.53 -57.11
N VAL A 205 -24.21 32.12 -55.99
CA VAL A 205 -25.00 33.36 -55.98
C VAL A 205 -24.17 34.56 -56.44
N ALA A 206 -22.91 34.61 -55.98
CA ALA A 206 -21.93 35.61 -56.37
C ALA A 206 -20.52 35.11 -56.10
N SER A 207 -19.53 35.69 -56.77
CA SER A 207 -18.14 35.33 -56.53
C SER A 207 -17.11 36.37 -56.97
N LEU A 208 -15.86 36.16 -56.59
CA LEU A 208 -14.66 36.77 -57.16
C LEU A 208 -13.80 35.70 -57.83
N ALA A 209 -13.31 35.97 -59.05
CA ALA A 209 -12.58 35.00 -59.86
C ALA A 209 -11.11 35.35 -60.12
N GLU A 210 -10.75 36.64 -60.09
CA GLU A 210 -9.38 37.08 -60.33
C GLU A 210 -8.69 37.40 -58.98
N THR A 211 -7.82 36.50 -58.56
CA THR A 211 -6.98 36.70 -57.36
C THR A 211 -6.02 37.87 -57.55
N LYS A 212 -5.76 38.62 -56.48
CA LYS A 212 -4.83 39.75 -56.42
C LYS A 212 -3.53 39.34 -55.72
N THR A 213 -2.42 39.68 -56.34
CA THR A 213 -1.10 39.58 -55.70
C THR A 213 -0.86 40.77 -54.78
N ALA A 214 0.18 40.69 -53.94
CA ALA A 214 0.60 41.84 -53.13
C ALA A 214 0.92 43.10 -53.97
N ALA A 215 1.37 42.92 -55.22
CA ALA A 215 1.64 44.04 -56.13
C ALA A 215 0.35 44.69 -56.68
N ASP A 216 -0.73 43.91 -56.80
CA ASP A 216 -2.04 44.41 -57.24
C ASP A 216 -2.78 45.19 -56.14
N LEU A 217 -2.28 45.13 -54.90
CA LEU A 217 -2.85 45.76 -53.70
C LEU A 217 -1.85 46.71 -53.00
N ASP A 218 -0.89 47.27 -53.75
CA ASP A 218 0.20 48.07 -53.18
C ASP A 218 -0.24 49.49 -52.78
N THR A 219 -1.26 50.05 -53.46
CA THR A 219 -1.77 51.39 -53.16
C THR A 219 -3.10 51.40 -52.41
N PRO A 220 -3.38 52.44 -51.57
CA PRO A 220 -4.67 52.57 -50.90
C PRO A 220 -5.88 52.62 -51.85
N ALA A 221 -5.69 53.10 -53.09
CA ALA A 221 -6.77 53.16 -54.08
C ALA A 221 -7.10 51.76 -54.64
N GLU A 222 -6.09 50.94 -54.91
CA GLU A 222 -6.26 49.55 -55.34
C GLU A 222 -6.89 48.70 -54.22
N GLN A 223 -6.42 48.87 -52.99
CA GLN A 223 -6.99 48.22 -51.81
C GLN A 223 -8.45 48.58 -51.62
N ALA A 224 -8.80 49.88 -51.70
CA ALA A 224 -10.19 50.33 -51.55
C ALA A 224 -11.09 49.83 -52.69
N ALA A 225 -10.58 49.75 -53.93
CA ALA A 225 -11.33 49.20 -55.06
C ALA A 225 -11.61 47.70 -54.86
N TYR A 226 -10.58 46.93 -54.45
CA TYR A 226 -10.73 45.52 -54.14
C TYR A 226 -11.69 45.27 -52.96
N GLU A 227 -11.57 46.05 -51.88
CA GLU A 227 -12.50 45.96 -50.74
C GLU A 227 -13.95 46.29 -51.15
N GLU A 228 -14.16 47.16 -52.12
CA GLU A 228 -15.50 47.42 -52.67
C GLU A 228 -16.01 46.23 -53.50
N GLU A 229 -15.17 45.62 -54.34
CA GLU A 229 -15.52 44.37 -55.06
C GLU A 229 -15.94 43.26 -54.08
N VAL A 230 -15.16 43.07 -53.00
CA VAL A 230 -15.51 42.11 -51.94
C VAL A 230 -16.87 42.42 -51.32
N LYS A 231 -17.16 43.70 -50.99
CA LYS A 231 -18.47 44.07 -50.44
C LYS A 231 -19.59 43.77 -51.41
N GLN A 232 -19.43 44.06 -52.71
CA GLN A 232 -20.45 43.77 -53.72
C GLN A 232 -20.72 42.26 -53.82
N THR A 233 -19.67 41.44 -53.76
CA THR A 233 -19.83 39.97 -53.74
C THR A 233 -20.55 39.50 -52.48
N LEU A 234 -20.20 40.01 -51.31
CA LEU A 234 -20.78 39.58 -50.03
C LEU A 234 -22.18 40.16 -49.75
N LEU A 235 -22.59 41.23 -50.44
CA LEU A 235 -23.93 41.84 -50.38
C LEU A 235 -24.86 41.37 -51.51
N ALA A 236 -24.45 40.36 -52.28
CA ALA A 236 -25.22 39.87 -53.41
C ALA A 236 -26.64 39.40 -53.01
N ALA A 237 -27.51 39.24 -54.01
CA ALA A 237 -28.86 38.71 -53.88
C ALA A 237 -29.78 39.41 -52.83
N GLY A 238 -29.54 40.69 -52.56
CA GLY A 238 -30.41 41.55 -51.76
C GLY A 238 -29.86 41.95 -50.38
N GLY A 239 -28.63 41.55 -50.05
CA GLY A 239 -27.93 41.96 -48.83
C GLY A 239 -27.71 43.48 -48.74
N THR A 240 -27.62 44.00 -47.52
CA THR A 240 -27.30 45.41 -47.24
C THR A 240 -26.24 45.54 -46.17
N ALA A 241 -25.54 46.68 -46.11
CA ALA A 241 -24.59 46.93 -45.01
C ALA A 241 -25.30 46.87 -43.65
N GLY A 242 -24.80 46.03 -42.74
CA GLY A 242 -25.39 45.71 -41.45
C GLY A 242 -26.36 44.51 -41.46
N ASN A 243 -26.82 44.07 -42.64
CA ASN A 243 -27.59 42.85 -42.84
C ASN A 243 -27.25 42.23 -44.21
N PRO A 244 -26.09 41.55 -44.34
CA PRO A 244 -25.59 41.06 -45.61
C PRO A 244 -26.35 39.86 -46.19
N ASP A 245 -27.37 39.35 -45.48
CA ASP A 245 -28.16 38.18 -45.89
C ASP A 245 -27.31 36.91 -46.09
N LEU A 246 -26.40 36.68 -45.13
CA LEU A 246 -25.55 35.51 -45.06
C LEU A 246 -25.83 34.75 -43.76
N ASP A 247 -26.11 33.46 -43.90
CA ASP A 247 -26.38 32.52 -42.83
C ASP A 247 -25.08 32.04 -42.16
N VAL A 248 -25.21 31.55 -40.93
CA VAL A 248 -24.12 30.93 -40.17
C VAL A 248 -24.54 29.50 -39.83
N SER A 249 -23.77 28.53 -40.32
CA SER A 249 -23.81 27.15 -39.85
C SER A 249 -22.82 26.97 -38.70
N THR A 250 -23.36 26.80 -37.50
CA THR A 250 -22.59 26.52 -36.30
C THR A 250 -22.04 25.09 -36.30
N GLN A 251 -21.02 24.83 -35.47
CA GLN A 251 -20.52 23.46 -35.27
C GLN A 251 -21.61 22.51 -34.77
N PHE A 252 -22.46 22.99 -33.86
CA PHE A 252 -23.54 22.19 -33.31
C PHE A 252 -24.57 21.81 -34.37
N GLU A 253 -25.01 22.75 -35.22
CA GLU A 253 -25.97 22.44 -36.30
C GLU A 253 -25.40 21.38 -37.24
N PHE A 254 -24.14 21.51 -37.64
CA PHE A 254 -23.46 20.50 -38.45
C PHE A 254 -23.46 19.13 -37.77
N TYR A 255 -22.98 19.02 -36.52
CA TYR A 255 -22.96 17.74 -35.81
C TYR A 255 -24.35 17.20 -35.60
N ARG A 256 -25.30 18.01 -35.14
CA ARG A 256 -26.70 17.62 -34.91
C ARG A 256 -27.28 17.02 -36.18
N ASP A 257 -27.20 17.73 -37.29
CA ASP A 257 -27.87 17.34 -38.52
C ASP A 257 -27.17 16.13 -39.15
N GLU A 258 -25.85 16.12 -39.22
CA GLU A 258 -25.10 15.04 -39.88
C GLU A 258 -25.05 13.74 -39.05
N VAL A 259 -24.88 13.83 -37.73
CA VAL A 259 -24.98 12.66 -36.83
C VAL A 259 -26.37 12.03 -36.91
N ASN A 260 -27.43 12.84 -36.81
CA ASN A 260 -28.80 12.36 -36.85
C ASN A 260 -29.19 11.81 -38.22
N ARG A 261 -28.79 12.47 -39.31
CA ARG A 261 -29.04 12.02 -40.69
C ARG A 261 -28.38 10.66 -40.94
N ARG A 262 -27.09 10.52 -40.59
CA ARG A 262 -26.37 9.26 -40.77
C ARG A 262 -26.91 8.16 -39.85
N HIS A 263 -27.31 8.50 -38.62
CA HIS A 263 -27.95 7.57 -37.69
C HIS A 263 -29.23 7.02 -38.28
N THR A 264 -30.15 7.89 -38.69
CA THR A 264 -31.43 7.52 -39.31
C THR A 264 -31.22 6.70 -40.58
N ALA A 265 -30.23 7.04 -41.41
CA ALA A 265 -29.92 6.30 -42.63
C ALA A 265 -29.39 4.87 -42.33
N SER A 266 -28.58 4.72 -41.27
CA SER A 266 -28.01 3.43 -40.87
C SER A 266 -29.01 2.57 -40.08
N TYR A 267 -29.89 3.23 -39.33
CA TYR A 267 -30.79 2.65 -38.34
C TYR A 267 -32.20 3.26 -38.47
N PRO A 268 -32.95 2.93 -39.53
CA PRO A 268 -34.22 3.59 -39.86
C PRO A 268 -35.36 3.29 -38.88
N ASP A 269 -35.24 2.23 -38.06
CA ASP A 269 -36.24 1.90 -37.04
C ASP A 269 -35.93 2.63 -35.72
N ALA A 270 -36.42 3.87 -35.62
CA ALA A 270 -36.23 4.71 -34.43
C ALA A 270 -36.82 4.09 -33.15
N THR A 271 -37.76 3.14 -33.25
CA THR A 271 -38.31 2.43 -32.07
C THR A 271 -37.36 1.36 -31.53
N LYS A 272 -36.39 0.92 -32.34
CA LYS A 272 -35.34 0.00 -31.92
C LYS A 272 -34.04 0.72 -31.61
N TYR A 273 -33.65 1.69 -32.42
CA TYR A 273 -32.30 2.27 -32.40
C TYR A 273 -32.23 3.69 -31.80
N GLY A 274 -33.32 4.17 -31.21
CA GLY A 274 -33.41 5.58 -30.83
C GLY A 274 -33.56 6.48 -32.05
N GLY A 275 -34.16 7.65 -31.84
CA GLY A 275 -34.36 8.66 -32.87
C GLY A 275 -33.12 9.52 -33.05
N ALA A 276 -33.32 10.83 -33.06
CA ALA A 276 -32.21 11.78 -33.02
C ALA A 276 -31.28 11.51 -31.82
N ILE A 277 -29.99 11.51 -32.08
CA ILE A 277 -28.91 11.39 -31.10
C ILE A 277 -28.62 12.73 -30.45
N LEU A 278 -28.63 13.80 -31.26
CA LEU A 278 -28.41 15.16 -30.81
C LEU A 278 -29.68 15.98 -30.97
N SER A 279 -29.97 16.82 -29.98
CA SER A 279 -31.11 17.72 -29.91
C SER A 279 -30.63 19.10 -29.46
N ASP A 280 -31.44 20.15 -29.67
CA ASP A 280 -31.05 21.51 -29.28
C ASP A 280 -30.72 21.66 -27.78
N ALA A 281 -31.20 20.73 -26.93
CA ALA A 281 -30.85 20.68 -25.51
C ALA A 281 -29.35 20.41 -25.28
N ASP A 282 -28.69 19.65 -26.16
CA ASP A 282 -27.26 19.32 -26.03
C ASP A 282 -26.36 20.55 -26.20
N ALA A 283 -26.85 21.60 -26.85
CA ALA A 283 -26.15 22.87 -27.02
C ALA A 283 -26.65 23.99 -26.11
N ALA A 284 -27.61 23.72 -25.21
CA ALA A 284 -28.21 24.76 -24.36
C ALA A 284 -27.17 25.48 -23.47
N ASP A 285 -26.19 24.73 -22.96
CA ASP A 285 -25.06 25.26 -22.17
C ASP A 285 -23.80 25.54 -23.02
N GLY A 286 -23.95 25.55 -24.35
CA GLY A 286 -22.89 25.73 -25.33
C GLY A 286 -22.24 24.41 -25.75
N TRP A 287 -22.12 24.21 -27.05
CA TRP A 287 -21.47 23.04 -27.66
C TRP A 287 -19.96 23.07 -27.50
N ARG A 288 -19.34 21.90 -27.24
CA ARG A 288 -17.90 21.79 -26.91
C ARG A 288 -17.04 21.18 -28.01
N VAL A 289 -17.61 20.46 -28.98
CA VAL A 289 -16.81 19.74 -29.98
C VAL A 289 -16.53 20.64 -31.20
N GLN A 290 -15.25 20.93 -31.44
CA GLN A 290 -14.77 21.72 -32.57
C GLN A 290 -14.12 20.80 -33.59
N GLN A 291 -14.71 20.65 -34.78
CA GLN A 291 -14.07 19.92 -35.87
C GLN A 291 -12.82 20.68 -36.35
N LEU A 292 -11.72 19.96 -36.52
CA LEU A 292 -10.47 20.45 -37.09
C LEU A 292 -10.19 19.80 -38.44
N THR A 293 -9.53 20.56 -39.30
CA THR A 293 -8.80 20.01 -40.44
C THR A 293 -7.48 19.36 -39.97
N TYR A 294 -6.85 18.55 -40.84
CA TYR A 294 -5.55 17.96 -40.54
C TYR A 294 -4.46 19.03 -40.27
N PRO A 295 -4.33 20.10 -41.08
CA PRO A 295 -3.35 21.17 -40.83
C PRO A 295 -3.57 21.89 -39.50
N GLU A 296 -4.83 22.16 -39.13
CA GLU A 296 -5.17 22.73 -37.82
C GLU A 296 -4.72 21.81 -36.69
N THR A 297 -4.93 20.50 -36.83
CA THR A 297 -4.52 19.53 -35.81
C THR A 297 -3.01 19.51 -35.65
N ILE A 298 -2.24 19.44 -36.75
CA ILE A 298 -0.77 19.48 -36.67
C ILE A 298 -0.28 20.80 -36.09
N HIS A 299 -0.89 21.93 -36.47
CA HIS A 299 -0.52 23.24 -35.94
C HIS A 299 -0.78 23.35 -34.44
N LEU A 300 -1.93 22.87 -33.96
CA LEU A 300 -2.29 22.83 -32.54
C LEU A 300 -1.28 22.04 -31.69
N LEU A 301 -0.74 20.94 -32.23
CA LEU A 301 0.18 20.06 -31.49
C LEU A 301 1.66 20.43 -31.65
N SER A 302 2.01 21.27 -32.64
CA SER A 302 3.41 21.59 -32.96
C SER A 302 3.80 23.05 -32.71
N ASP A 303 2.85 23.97 -32.67
CA ASP A 303 3.16 25.39 -32.46
C ASP A 303 3.58 25.64 -31.00
N PRO A 304 4.76 26.25 -30.75
CA PRO A 304 5.23 26.56 -29.40
C PRO A 304 4.28 27.42 -28.56
N ARG A 305 3.32 28.13 -29.17
CA ARG A 305 2.28 28.89 -28.45
C ARG A 305 1.38 27.98 -27.60
N TYR A 306 1.24 26.71 -27.97
CA TYR A 306 0.32 25.77 -27.34
C TYR A 306 1.04 24.67 -26.54
N VAL A 307 2.37 24.77 -26.38
CA VAL A 307 3.21 23.75 -25.71
C VAL A 307 2.75 23.47 -24.26
N ASP A 308 2.36 24.53 -23.55
CA ASP A 308 1.94 24.49 -22.14
C ASP A 308 0.42 24.24 -21.96
N SER A 309 -0.26 23.74 -23.01
CA SER A 309 -1.71 23.57 -23.02
C SER A 309 -2.14 22.11 -22.89
N ASP A 310 -3.17 21.90 -22.07
CA ASP A 310 -3.93 20.65 -22.05
C ASP A 310 -4.95 20.67 -23.19
N VAL A 311 -4.76 19.79 -24.17
CA VAL A 311 -5.57 19.71 -25.39
C VAL A 311 -6.41 18.42 -25.36
N PRO A 312 -7.73 18.51 -25.08
CA PRO A 312 -8.62 17.37 -25.23
C PRO A 312 -8.84 17.09 -26.72
N LEU A 313 -8.44 15.91 -27.18
CA LEU A 313 -8.57 15.46 -28.55
C LEU A 313 -9.56 14.31 -28.65
N LEU A 314 -10.55 14.46 -29.54
CA LEU A 314 -11.44 13.39 -29.95
C LEU A 314 -11.06 12.95 -31.37
N PHE A 315 -10.69 11.69 -31.55
CA PHE A 315 -10.52 11.10 -32.87
C PHE A 315 -11.79 10.34 -33.26
N GLY A 316 -12.40 10.72 -34.37
CA GLY A 316 -13.59 10.06 -34.90
C GLY A 316 -14.48 10.99 -35.72
N GLY A 317 -15.16 10.42 -36.71
CA GLY A 317 -16.05 11.16 -37.62
C GLY A 317 -17.53 10.82 -37.45
N THR A 318 -18.39 11.64 -38.07
CA THR A 318 -19.84 11.43 -38.09
C THR A 318 -20.24 10.13 -38.81
N TRP A 319 -19.39 9.61 -39.71
CA TRP A 319 -19.60 8.34 -40.41
C TRP A 319 -19.58 7.14 -39.45
N CYS A 320 -18.76 7.20 -38.40
CA CYS A 320 -18.57 6.10 -37.47
C CYS A 320 -19.77 6.03 -36.51
N HIS A 321 -20.46 4.90 -36.48
CA HIS A 321 -21.55 4.67 -35.53
C HIS A 321 -21.06 4.61 -34.08
N ASN A 322 -19.81 4.27 -33.79
CA ASN A 322 -19.29 4.33 -32.42
C ASN A 322 -19.10 5.78 -31.96
N THR A 323 -18.58 6.66 -32.82
CA THR A 323 -18.38 8.08 -32.49
C THR A 323 -19.71 8.80 -32.29
N ARG A 324 -20.67 8.55 -33.18
CA ARG A 324 -22.04 9.09 -33.04
C ARG A 324 -22.66 8.71 -31.69
N ALA A 325 -22.34 7.54 -31.14
CA ALA A 325 -22.99 7.02 -29.94
C ALA A 325 -22.57 7.79 -28.68
N VAL A 326 -21.33 8.29 -28.67
CA VAL A 326 -20.69 8.89 -27.50
C VAL A 326 -20.72 10.42 -27.51
N ILE A 327 -20.93 11.05 -28.67
CA ILE A 327 -20.60 12.46 -28.86
C ILE A 327 -21.45 13.38 -27.97
N HIS A 328 -22.73 13.04 -27.75
CA HIS A 328 -23.59 13.80 -26.84
C HIS A 328 -23.08 13.74 -25.40
N GLU A 329 -22.62 12.56 -24.96
CA GLU A 329 -22.12 12.33 -23.60
C GLU A 329 -20.77 13.01 -23.40
N ILE A 330 -19.87 12.93 -24.37
CA ILE A 330 -18.58 13.64 -24.35
C ILE A 330 -18.82 15.15 -24.23
N ASN A 331 -19.78 15.70 -24.99
CA ASN A 331 -20.16 17.11 -24.87
C ASN A 331 -20.76 17.44 -23.49
N ALA A 332 -21.67 16.63 -22.97
CA ALA A 332 -22.28 16.82 -21.66
C ALA A 332 -21.23 16.77 -20.52
N GLN A 333 -20.28 15.82 -20.58
CA GLN A 333 -19.20 15.73 -19.61
C GLN A 333 -18.24 16.92 -19.73
N ALA A 334 -17.97 17.42 -20.94
CA ALA A 334 -17.19 18.63 -21.12
C ALA A 334 -17.87 19.85 -20.48
N GLN A 335 -19.18 20.03 -20.73
CA GLN A 335 -19.99 21.09 -20.10
C GLN A 335 -19.97 20.98 -18.57
N ALA A 336 -20.22 19.79 -18.02
CA ALA A 336 -20.28 19.54 -16.58
C ALA A 336 -18.94 19.81 -15.87
N ASN A 337 -17.82 19.64 -16.57
CA ASN A 337 -16.47 19.81 -16.02
C ASN A 337 -15.79 21.12 -16.45
N GLY A 338 -16.51 22.03 -17.12
CA GLY A 338 -16.00 23.34 -17.50
C GLY A 338 -14.96 23.31 -18.63
N VAL A 339 -14.84 22.20 -19.36
CA VAL A 339 -13.99 22.08 -20.55
C VAL A 339 -14.66 22.88 -21.67
N LYS A 340 -13.95 23.87 -22.22
CA LYS A 340 -14.53 24.80 -23.22
C LYS A 340 -14.56 24.23 -24.62
N THR A 341 -13.52 23.49 -24.99
CA THR A 341 -13.35 22.95 -26.34
C THR A 341 -12.76 21.54 -26.29
N ILE A 342 -13.33 20.65 -27.09
CA ILE A 342 -12.78 19.35 -27.45
C ILE A 342 -12.49 19.41 -28.94
N TYR A 343 -11.23 19.26 -29.32
CA TYR A 343 -10.80 19.33 -30.70
C TYR A 343 -10.98 17.97 -31.37
N ASN A 344 -11.69 17.93 -32.50
CA ASN A 344 -12.06 16.69 -33.17
C ASN A 344 -11.40 16.55 -34.54
N LEU A 345 -10.58 15.51 -34.72
CA LEU A 345 -10.07 15.10 -36.02
C LEU A 345 -10.77 13.82 -36.51
N ASP A 346 -11.27 13.84 -37.73
CA ASP A 346 -11.71 12.63 -38.44
C ASP A 346 -10.53 11.99 -39.17
N PHE A 347 -10.32 10.69 -38.97
CA PHE A 347 -9.32 9.94 -39.74
C PHE A 347 -9.75 9.66 -41.18
N SER A 348 -11.04 9.76 -41.50
CA SER A 348 -11.54 9.75 -42.88
C SER A 348 -11.64 11.19 -43.37
N LEU A 349 -10.67 11.65 -44.17
CA LEU A 349 -10.61 13.06 -44.57
C LEU A 349 -11.81 13.50 -45.43
N PHE A 350 -12.54 12.56 -46.04
CA PHE A 350 -13.80 12.81 -46.76
C PHE A 350 -15.04 12.30 -46.00
N SER A 351 -14.88 11.86 -44.74
CA SER A 351 -15.92 11.33 -43.85
C SER A 351 -16.80 10.23 -44.49
N VAL A 352 -16.15 9.20 -45.03
CA VAL A 352 -16.81 8.12 -45.79
C VAL A 352 -16.96 6.86 -44.95
N SER A 353 -15.85 6.19 -44.68
CA SER A 353 -15.83 4.88 -44.02
C SER A 353 -14.41 4.46 -43.68
N ASN A 354 -14.28 3.43 -42.85
CA ASN A 354 -13.02 2.73 -42.57
C ASN A 354 -12.88 1.43 -43.38
N SER A 355 -13.34 1.44 -44.65
CA SER A 355 -13.19 0.30 -45.55
C SER A 355 -11.80 0.28 -46.20
N GLY A 356 -11.27 -0.91 -46.53
CA GLY A 356 -9.96 -1.04 -47.20
C GLY A 356 -9.90 -0.44 -48.63
N SER A 357 -11.02 0.05 -49.14
CA SER A 357 -11.16 0.78 -50.41
C SER A 357 -11.42 2.28 -50.24
N ALA A 358 -11.52 2.77 -49.00
CA ALA A 358 -11.63 4.20 -48.69
C ALA A 358 -10.23 4.80 -48.55
N TYR A 359 -9.70 5.31 -49.66
CA TYR A 359 -8.32 5.80 -49.73
C TYR A 359 -8.11 7.17 -49.07
N ASP A 360 -9.16 7.81 -48.53
CA ASP A 360 -9.07 9.03 -47.70
C ASP A 360 -8.85 8.75 -46.21
N HIS A 361 -8.99 7.48 -45.80
CA HIS A 361 -8.78 7.11 -44.41
C HIS A 361 -7.28 7.08 -44.10
N ILE A 362 -6.78 8.08 -43.34
CA ILE A 362 -5.34 8.23 -43.06
C ILE A 362 -4.79 7.11 -42.18
N ARG A 363 -5.66 6.45 -41.42
CA ARG A 363 -5.30 5.25 -40.67
C ARG A 363 -5.52 4.02 -41.55
N THR A 364 -4.46 3.28 -41.83
CA THR A 364 -4.44 2.12 -42.71
C THR A 364 -4.18 0.83 -41.93
N SER A 365 -4.41 -0.33 -42.56
CA SER A 365 -4.10 -1.65 -41.99
C SER A 365 -3.15 -2.40 -42.91
N GLY A 366 -2.16 -3.07 -42.34
CA GLY A 366 -1.17 -3.80 -43.12
C GLY A 366 -0.16 -2.88 -43.80
N THR A 367 0.75 -3.48 -44.56
CA THR A 367 1.83 -2.75 -45.26
C THR A 367 1.26 -1.97 -46.44
N PRO A 368 1.58 -0.67 -46.60
CA PRO A 368 1.15 0.11 -47.76
C PRO A 368 1.61 -0.54 -49.05
N VAL A 369 0.70 -0.61 -50.03
CA VAL A 369 1.06 -1.01 -51.39
C VAL A 369 1.81 0.13 -52.05
N VAL A 370 3.03 -0.14 -52.53
CA VAL A 370 3.83 0.80 -53.30
C VAL A 370 3.76 0.45 -54.78
N THR A 371 3.40 1.42 -55.61
CA THR A 371 3.38 1.31 -57.08
C THR A 371 3.98 2.59 -57.64
N ASP A 372 4.90 2.48 -58.60
CA ASP A 372 5.61 3.63 -59.18
C ASP A 372 6.24 4.57 -58.14
N GLY A 373 6.73 4.01 -57.03
CA GLY A 373 7.33 4.77 -55.92
C GLY A 373 6.34 5.57 -55.05
N LYS A 374 5.03 5.32 -55.16
CA LYS A 374 3.96 6.03 -54.43
C LYS A 374 2.99 5.06 -53.77
N THR A 375 2.19 5.56 -52.84
CA THR A 375 1.20 4.76 -52.10
C THR A 375 -0.21 4.96 -52.64
N LEU A 376 -1.14 4.07 -52.25
CA LEU A 376 -2.56 4.20 -52.62
C LEU A 376 -3.36 5.05 -51.63
N ALA A 377 -2.89 5.21 -50.40
CA ALA A 377 -3.55 6.00 -49.37
C ALA A 377 -2.50 6.76 -48.57
N PRO A 378 -2.83 7.95 -48.03
CA PRO A 378 -1.89 8.77 -47.28
C PRO A 378 -1.74 8.28 -45.82
N GLY A 379 -1.41 6.99 -45.66
CA GLY A 379 -1.22 6.33 -44.37
C GLY A 379 -0.14 6.96 -43.48
N TYR A 380 0.75 7.75 -44.10
CA TYR A 380 1.81 8.50 -43.45
C TYR A 380 1.29 9.64 -42.58
N LEU A 381 0.16 10.28 -42.94
CA LEU A 381 -0.42 11.36 -42.14
C LEU A 381 -0.78 10.88 -40.73
N TYR A 382 -1.37 9.68 -40.62
CA TYR A 382 -1.63 9.06 -39.32
C TYR A 382 -0.32 8.67 -38.61
N GLY A 383 0.61 8.07 -39.34
CA GLY A 383 1.87 7.57 -38.78
C GLY A 383 2.72 8.69 -38.18
N ASP A 384 2.93 9.76 -38.95
CA ASP A 384 3.68 10.94 -38.54
C ASP A 384 3.00 11.66 -37.37
N LEU A 385 1.66 11.86 -37.43
CA LEU A 385 0.89 12.40 -36.31
C LEU A 385 1.09 11.59 -35.03
N PHE A 386 0.93 10.28 -35.12
CA PHE A 386 0.95 9.42 -33.95
C PHE A 386 2.36 9.31 -33.36
N ASN A 387 3.37 9.01 -34.17
CA ASN A 387 4.73 8.79 -33.68
C ASN A 387 5.45 10.09 -33.26
N THR A 388 4.96 11.26 -33.69
CA THR A 388 5.55 12.55 -33.30
C THR A 388 4.85 13.15 -32.09
N TYR A 389 3.51 13.11 -32.04
CA TYR A 389 2.74 13.85 -31.04
C TYR A 389 1.96 12.96 -30.07
N LEU A 390 1.79 11.67 -30.34
CA LEU A 390 0.95 10.75 -29.55
C LEU A 390 1.66 9.43 -29.21
N HIS A 391 3.01 9.41 -29.19
CA HIS A 391 3.78 8.18 -29.22
C HIS A 391 3.60 7.29 -27.98
N ASN A 392 3.15 7.86 -26.86
CA ASN A 392 2.86 7.12 -25.64
C ASN A 392 1.36 6.74 -25.47
N ALA A 393 0.47 7.10 -26.42
CA ALA A 393 -0.91 6.62 -26.41
C ALA A 393 -0.97 5.09 -26.49
N VAL A 394 -2.02 4.52 -25.92
CA VAL A 394 -2.28 3.08 -25.91
C VAL A 394 -3.46 2.76 -26.83
N ALA A 395 -3.62 1.51 -27.24
CA ALA A 395 -4.66 1.12 -28.19
C ALA A 395 -4.94 -0.38 -28.10
N GLU A 396 -6.13 -0.79 -28.52
CA GLU A 396 -6.47 -2.21 -28.68
C GLU A 396 -5.60 -2.87 -29.77
N TYR A 397 -5.37 -2.16 -30.88
CA TYR A 397 -4.41 -2.61 -31.89
C TYR A 397 -2.99 -2.24 -31.50
N ALA A 398 -2.31 -3.21 -30.92
CA ALA A 398 -0.96 -3.08 -30.39
C ALA A 398 0.08 -2.74 -31.48
N ALA A 399 1.22 -2.22 -31.04
CA ALA A 399 2.34 -1.86 -31.91
C ALA A 399 3.03 -3.11 -32.51
N ALA A 400 3.90 -2.90 -33.50
CA ALA A 400 4.68 -4.00 -34.07
C ALA A 400 5.50 -4.72 -32.98
N GLY A 401 5.36 -6.05 -32.88
CA GLY A 401 6.06 -6.87 -31.89
C GLY A 401 5.30 -7.10 -30.58
N GLU A 402 4.16 -6.44 -30.37
CA GLU A 402 3.29 -6.65 -29.20
C GLU A 402 2.21 -7.72 -29.46
N PRO A 403 1.68 -8.40 -28.42
CA PRO A 403 0.54 -9.30 -28.58
C PRO A 403 -0.68 -8.58 -29.17
N GLY A 404 -1.25 -9.14 -30.25
CA GLY A 404 -2.36 -8.49 -30.96
C GLY A 404 -1.93 -7.38 -31.92
N ALA A 405 -0.64 -7.31 -32.27
CA ALA A 405 -0.08 -6.32 -33.19
C ALA A 405 -0.90 -6.18 -34.48
N SER A 406 -1.45 -4.98 -34.69
CA SER A 406 -2.06 -4.58 -35.96
C SER A 406 -1.77 -3.10 -36.21
N PRO A 407 -0.48 -2.72 -36.32
CA PRO A 407 -0.08 -1.32 -36.43
C PRO A 407 -0.47 -0.71 -37.77
N ASN A 408 -0.42 0.63 -37.83
CA ASN A 408 -0.42 1.38 -39.08
C ASN A 408 1.01 1.39 -39.63
N TRP A 409 1.26 0.69 -40.74
CA TRP A 409 2.54 0.75 -41.44
C TRP A 409 2.54 1.92 -42.42
N TYR A 410 3.65 2.65 -42.50
CA TYR A 410 3.74 3.83 -43.36
C TYR A 410 5.19 4.16 -43.72
N TYR A 411 5.35 4.99 -44.76
CA TYR A 411 6.61 5.61 -45.13
C TYR A 411 6.57 7.07 -44.65
N PRO A 412 7.50 7.53 -43.78
CA PRO A 412 7.47 8.89 -43.25
C PRO A 412 7.35 9.96 -44.33
N GLY A 413 6.44 10.91 -44.15
CA GLY A 413 6.15 11.97 -45.14
C GLY A 413 5.64 11.49 -46.50
N GLY A 414 5.28 10.21 -46.63
CA GLY A 414 4.91 9.59 -47.91
C GLY A 414 6.11 9.22 -48.80
N ASP A 415 7.34 9.46 -48.34
CA ASP A 415 8.57 9.20 -49.10
C ASP A 415 8.92 7.70 -49.06
N THR A 416 8.59 6.98 -50.14
CA THR A 416 8.83 5.53 -50.24
C THR A 416 10.31 5.14 -50.32
N THR A 417 11.23 6.11 -50.37
CA THR A 417 12.67 5.86 -50.25
C THR A 417 13.12 5.74 -48.78
N GLN A 418 12.30 6.23 -47.84
CA GLN A 418 12.55 6.08 -46.41
C GLN A 418 12.30 4.64 -45.95
N PRO A 419 12.93 4.20 -44.84
CA PRO A 419 12.58 2.93 -44.21
C PRO A 419 11.10 2.91 -43.80
N LEU A 420 10.44 1.78 -44.04
CA LEU A 420 9.08 1.55 -43.58
C LEU A 420 9.03 1.61 -42.04
N GLN A 421 8.10 2.40 -41.51
CA GLN A 421 7.86 2.55 -40.07
C GLN A 421 6.46 2.03 -39.68
N SER A 422 6.25 1.85 -38.38
CA SER A 422 4.96 1.50 -37.82
C SER A 422 4.57 2.49 -36.72
N ALA A 423 3.29 2.82 -36.65
CA ALA A 423 2.67 3.51 -35.52
C ALA A 423 1.60 2.61 -34.90
N ARG A 424 1.40 2.74 -33.58
CA ARG A 424 0.27 2.12 -32.90
C ARG A 424 -1.04 2.70 -33.46
N ARG A 425 -2.09 1.87 -33.53
CA ARG A 425 -3.26 2.14 -34.38
C ARG A 425 -4.55 2.28 -33.57
N LEU A 426 -5.01 3.50 -33.34
CA LEU A 426 -6.23 3.79 -32.60
C LEU A 426 -7.50 3.32 -33.35
N GLN A 427 -8.53 2.96 -32.59
CA GLN A 427 -9.93 2.96 -33.02
C GLN A 427 -10.66 4.21 -32.59
N VAL A 428 -11.72 4.49 -33.32
CA VAL A 428 -12.58 5.64 -33.09
C VAL A 428 -13.91 5.16 -32.50
N PRO A 429 -14.44 5.85 -31.48
CA PRO A 429 -13.95 7.09 -30.90
C PRO A 429 -12.79 6.88 -29.91
N ALA A 430 -11.74 7.69 -30.03
CA ALA A 430 -10.69 7.80 -29.01
C ALA A 430 -10.69 9.22 -28.44
N LEU A 431 -10.85 9.35 -27.12
CA LEU A 431 -10.74 10.61 -26.40
C LEU A 431 -9.48 10.57 -25.55
N LEU A 432 -8.58 11.53 -25.75
CA LEU A 432 -7.36 11.65 -24.96
C LEU A 432 -7.05 13.11 -24.63
N VAL A 433 -6.12 13.31 -23.70
CA VAL A 433 -5.56 14.62 -23.35
C VAL A 433 -4.11 14.65 -23.80
N HIS A 434 -3.76 15.66 -24.59
CA HIS A 434 -2.40 15.92 -25.03
C HIS A 434 -1.81 17.14 -24.32
N HIS A 435 -0.54 17.07 -23.92
CA HIS A 435 0.27 18.19 -23.42
C HIS A 435 1.72 18.00 -23.90
N ALA A 436 2.25 18.95 -24.67
CA ALA A 436 3.42 18.70 -25.52
C ALA A 436 4.72 18.37 -24.77
N ASP A 437 4.95 18.98 -23.61
CA ASP A 437 6.15 18.79 -22.76
C ASP A 437 5.88 17.94 -21.52
N HIS A 438 4.74 17.23 -21.46
CA HIS A 438 4.46 16.30 -20.37
C HIS A 438 5.48 15.16 -20.37
N GLU A 439 6.03 14.88 -19.19
CA GLU A 439 6.96 13.77 -18.95
C GLU A 439 6.31 12.70 -18.08
N ASP A 440 6.64 11.44 -18.33
CA ASP A 440 6.25 10.34 -17.45
C ASP A 440 6.99 10.40 -16.10
N ALA A 441 6.67 9.46 -15.20
CA ALA A 441 7.30 9.37 -13.88
C ALA A 441 8.83 9.14 -13.92
N PHE A 442 9.41 8.86 -15.09
CA PHE A 442 10.83 8.64 -15.30
C PHE A 442 11.50 9.79 -16.07
N GLY A 443 10.78 10.87 -16.36
CA GLY A 443 11.30 12.00 -17.13
C GLY A 443 11.36 11.76 -18.64
N ASN A 444 10.70 10.71 -19.16
CA ASN A 444 10.62 10.51 -20.61
C ASN A 444 9.47 11.32 -21.20
N PRO A 445 9.61 11.88 -22.43
CA PRO A 445 8.50 12.54 -23.12
C PRO A 445 7.28 11.62 -23.25
N ALA A 446 6.14 12.07 -22.74
CA ALA A 446 4.90 11.31 -22.67
C ALA A 446 3.69 12.23 -22.94
N PRO A 447 3.57 12.82 -24.15
CA PRO A 447 2.64 13.90 -24.44
C PRO A 447 1.16 13.54 -24.26
N VAL A 448 0.80 12.25 -24.30
CA VAL A 448 -0.56 11.79 -23.97
C VAL A 448 -0.67 11.58 -22.46
N VAL A 449 -1.40 12.47 -21.80
CA VAL A 449 -1.50 12.52 -20.34
C VAL A 449 -2.52 11.51 -19.81
N ASP A 450 -3.71 11.45 -20.41
CA ASP A 450 -4.77 10.51 -20.06
C ASP A 450 -5.56 10.10 -21.31
N GLU A 451 -6.18 8.94 -21.26
CA GLU A 451 -6.92 8.35 -22.37
C GLU A 451 -8.16 7.59 -21.86
N ALA A 452 -9.28 7.77 -22.55
CA ALA A 452 -10.52 7.06 -22.25
C ALA A 452 -10.47 5.66 -22.89
N ILE A 453 -9.78 4.75 -22.20
CA ILE A 453 -9.56 3.38 -22.66
C ILE A 453 -9.60 2.40 -21.49
N ARG A 454 -10.04 1.15 -21.74
CA ARG A 454 -9.94 0.08 -20.74
C ARG A 454 -8.52 -0.49 -20.74
N THR A 455 -7.88 -0.50 -19.58
CA THR A 455 -6.69 -1.34 -19.33
C THR A 455 -7.13 -2.72 -18.86
N ASN A 456 -6.87 -3.77 -19.64
CA ASN A 456 -7.26 -5.14 -19.29
C ASN A 456 -6.30 -5.75 -18.26
N ASP A 457 -6.76 -6.74 -17.50
CA ASP A 457 -5.98 -7.39 -16.43
C ASP A 457 -4.74 -8.16 -16.96
N ASN A 458 -4.70 -8.44 -18.27
CA ASN A 458 -3.55 -9.05 -18.95
C ASN A 458 -2.56 -8.01 -19.53
N GLY A 459 -2.80 -6.73 -19.28
CA GLY A 459 -1.99 -5.60 -19.75
C GLY A 459 -2.20 -5.17 -21.20
N THR A 460 -3.15 -5.79 -21.92
CA THR A 460 -3.65 -5.26 -23.19
C THR A 460 -4.66 -4.14 -22.95
N TYR A 461 -5.12 -3.50 -24.01
CA TYR A 461 -6.12 -2.43 -23.94
C TYR A 461 -7.34 -2.77 -24.77
N THR A 462 -8.49 -2.18 -24.43
CA THR A 462 -9.71 -2.28 -25.21
C THR A 462 -10.30 -0.89 -25.38
N GLU A 463 -10.49 -0.49 -26.62
CA GLU A 463 -11.11 0.78 -26.96
C GLU A 463 -12.63 0.64 -26.81
N TYR A 464 -13.30 1.70 -26.38
CA TYR A 464 -14.75 1.67 -26.15
C TYR A 464 -15.54 1.76 -27.45
N MET A 465 -15.34 0.78 -28.35
CA MET A 465 -16.13 0.58 -29.56
C MET A 465 -17.48 -0.05 -29.20
N THR A 466 -18.53 0.74 -29.31
CA THR A 466 -19.80 0.39 -28.70
C THR A 466 -20.97 0.57 -29.64
N GLU A 467 -21.10 -0.37 -30.57
CA GLU A 467 -22.08 -0.30 -31.66
C GLU A 467 -23.55 -0.42 -31.22
N TYR A 468 -23.82 -0.58 -29.91
CA TYR A 468 -25.08 -1.10 -29.37
C TYR A 468 -25.79 -0.15 -28.39
N TRP A 469 -25.38 1.13 -28.33
CA TRP A 469 -25.94 2.14 -27.43
C TRP A 469 -27.27 2.72 -27.89
N TYR A 470 -27.58 2.52 -29.16
CA TYR A 470 -28.77 2.98 -29.83
C TYR A 470 -29.95 2.09 -29.48
N VAL A 471 -30.63 2.36 -28.35
CA VAL A 471 -31.90 1.72 -28.01
C VAL A 471 -32.94 2.75 -27.61
N ALA A 472 -34.08 2.75 -28.30
CA ALA A 472 -35.12 3.76 -28.10
C ALA A 472 -35.72 3.74 -26.69
N GLY A 473 -35.93 4.93 -26.12
CA GLY A 473 -36.63 5.12 -24.84
C GLY A 473 -35.84 4.61 -23.62
N ARG A 474 -34.52 4.49 -23.72
CA ARG A 474 -33.67 4.00 -22.64
C ARG A 474 -32.47 4.93 -22.46
N ASP A 475 -32.66 5.98 -21.66
CA ASP A 475 -31.54 6.57 -20.92
C ASP A 475 -30.94 5.42 -20.11
N LEU A 476 -29.66 5.09 -20.32
CA LEU A 476 -29.03 3.83 -19.88
C LEU A 476 -29.32 3.52 -18.39
N PRO A 477 -30.15 2.49 -18.09
CA PRO A 477 -29.64 1.23 -17.52
C PRO A 477 -30.31 -0.08 -18.03
N ASN A 478 -29.69 -1.20 -17.63
CA ASN A 478 -29.90 -2.61 -17.98
C ASN A 478 -31.35 -3.12 -17.80
N THR A 479 -32.10 -3.27 -18.90
CA THR A 479 -33.39 -4.01 -18.92
C THR A 479 -33.54 -4.90 -20.16
N PRO A 480 -34.20 -6.08 -20.10
CA PRO A 480 -34.00 -7.17 -21.06
C PRO A 480 -34.85 -7.18 -22.34
N GLU A 481 -35.40 -6.06 -22.83
CA GLU A 481 -36.32 -6.10 -23.99
C GLU A 481 -35.80 -5.47 -25.28
N THR A 482 -36.13 -6.18 -26.38
CA THR A 482 -35.97 -5.91 -27.83
C THR A 482 -34.71 -6.47 -28.51
N THR A 483 -34.96 -7.16 -29.64
CA THR A 483 -33.96 -7.73 -30.55
C THR A 483 -33.34 -6.63 -31.41
N LEU A 484 -32.01 -6.49 -31.37
CA LEU A 484 -31.25 -5.58 -32.24
C LEU A 484 -30.56 -6.38 -33.35
N ASN A 485 -30.89 -6.05 -34.60
CA ASN A 485 -30.24 -6.51 -35.83
C ASN A 485 -29.97 -8.02 -36.00
N GLY A 486 -30.88 -8.89 -35.53
CA GLY A 486 -30.85 -10.35 -35.78
C GLY A 486 -29.69 -11.15 -35.12
N ALA A 487 -28.60 -10.49 -34.72
CA ALA A 487 -27.43 -11.07 -34.06
C ALA A 487 -27.45 -10.90 -32.52
N LEU A 488 -28.29 -9.99 -32.01
CA LEU A 488 -28.57 -9.82 -30.58
C LEU A 488 -30.01 -10.26 -30.31
N ALA A 489 -30.19 -11.54 -29.97
CA ALA A 489 -31.50 -12.06 -29.59
C ALA A 489 -32.03 -11.31 -28.35
N ALA A 490 -33.32 -10.96 -28.34
CA ALA A 490 -33.99 -10.43 -27.15
C ALA A 490 -33.89 -11.45 -26.01
N GLY A 491 -33.61 -10.96 -24.80
CA GLY A 491 -33.45 -11.81 -23.61
C GLY A 491 -32.11 -12.56 -23.52
N GLY A 492 -31.12 -12.23 -24.37
CA GLY A 492 -29.75 -12.74 -24.27
C GLY A 492 -28.83 -11.75 -23.56
N ASP A 493 -27.86 -12.27 -22.81
CA ASP A 493 -26.96 -11.46 -21.99
C ASP A 493 -26.02 -10.55 -22.79
N ARG A 494 -25.87 -10.78 -24.11
CA ARG A 494 -25.01 -9.96 -24.98
C ARG A 494 -25.40 -8.49 -25.05
N LEU A 495 -26.70 -8.18 -25.10
CA LEU A 495 -27.15 -6.79 -25.08
C LEU A 495 -26.87 -6.12 -23.72
N ALA A 496 -27.04 -6.88 -22.63
CA ALA A 496 -26.74 -6.39 -21.29
C ALA A 496 -25.23 -6.10 -21.14
N ASN A 497 -24.36 -7.02 -21.55
CA ASN A 497 -22.91 -6.79 -21.53
C ASN A 497 -22.46 -5.60 -22.39
N ALA A 498 -23.07 -5.40 -23.57
CA ALA A 498 -22.77 -4.25 -24.42
C ALA A 498 -23.18 -2.91 -23.76
N ARG A 499 -24.30 -2.88 -23.04
CA ARG A 499 -24.75 -1.72 -22.27
C ARG A 499 -23.93 -1.48 -21.02
N ASP A 500 -23.52 -2.52 -20.31
CA ASP A 500 -22.63 -2.34 -19.17
C ASP A 500 -21.26 -1.83 -19.66
N PHE A 501 -20.74 -2.35 -20.77
CA PHE A 501 -19.53 -1.81 -21.40
C PHE A 501 -19.70 -0.33 -21.81
N ALA A 502 -20.93 0.09 -22.16
CA ALA A 502 -21.28 1.50 -22.34
C ALA A 502 -21.04 2.32 -21.09
N SER A 503 -21.61 1.88 -19.97
CA SER A 503 -21.56 2.59 -18.71
C SER A 503 -20.11 2.74 -18.22
N GLU A 504 -19.27 1.74 -18.45
CA GLU A 504 -17.82 1.86 -18.19
C GLU A 504 -17.16 2.92 -19.09
N ALA A 505 -17.48 2.95 -20.39
CA ALA A 505 -16.97 3.97 -21.32
C ALA A 505 -17.32 5.40 -20.87
N ILE A 506 -18.58 5.63 -20.50
CA ILE A 506 -19.05 6.93 -19.97
C ILE A 506 -18.27 7.31 -18.71
N GLY A 507 -18.06 6.34 -17.80
CA GLY A 507 -17.20 6.53 -16.63
C GLY A 507 -15.79 6.96 -17.01
N ALA A 508 -15.19 6.32 -18.02
CA ALA A 508 -13.86 6.66 -18.51
C ALA A 508 -13.77 8.06 -19.13
N TYR A 509 -14.73 8.48 -19.98
CA TYR A 509 -14.78 9.85 -20.51
C TYR A 509 -14.94 10.88 -19.39
N THR A 510 -15.76 10.55 -18.39
CA THR A 510 -15.96 11.44 -17.25
C THR A 510 -14.70 11.59 -16.40
N ASP A 511 -13.92 10.52 -16.21
CA ASP A 511 -12.66 10.61 -15.48
C ASP A 511 -11.63 11.47 -16.23
N VAL A 512 -11.47 11.25 -17.54
CA VAL A 512 -10.54 12.02 -18.38
C VAL A 512 -10.90 13.51 -18.35
N LEU A 513 -12.14 13.87 -18.72
CA LEU A 513 -12.57 15.27 -18.78
C LEU A 513 -12.73 15.91 -17.39
N GLY A 514 -13.16 15.13 -16.39
CA GLY A 514 -13.30 15.62 -15.02
C GLY A 514 -11.98 15.86 -14.30
N SER A 515 -10.90 15.20 -14.73
CA SER A 515 -9.55 15.45 -14.22
C SER A 515 -8.99 16.80 -14.69
N LEU A 516 -9.38 17.26 -15.89
CA LEU A 516 -9.05 18.58 -16.42
C LEU A 516 -9.78 19.70 -15.66
N GLY A 517 -11.07 19.52 -15.38
CA GLY A 517 -11.87 20.44 -14.58
C GLY A 517 -11.51 20.48 -13.09
N GLY A 518 -10.63 19.59 -12.62
CA GLY A 518 -10.21 19.47 -11.22
C GLY A 518 -11.23 18.80 -10.29
N ALA A 519 -12.43 18.49 -10.77
CA ALA A 519 -13.50 17.87 -9.98
C ALA A 519 -13.22 16.40 -9.63
N ARG A 520 -12.36 15.72 -10.40
CA ARG A 520 -12.03 14.30 -10.23
C ARG A 520 -10.53 14.05 -10.15
N ARG A 521 -9.92 14.46 -9.04
CA ARG A 521 -8.52 14.16 -8.70
C ARG A 521 -8.46 13.40 -7.38
N TYR A 522 -7.85 12.23 -7.40
CA TYR A 522 -7.80 11.33 -6.26
C TYR A 522 -6.35 11.10 -5.80
N SER A 523 -6.15 11.08 -4.49
CA SER A 523 -4.87 10.63 -3.90
C SER A 523 -4.89 9.11 -3.78
N SER A 524 -3.81 8.48 -4.23
CA SER A 524 -3.61 7.05 -4.14
C SER A 524 -2.73 6.67 -2.93
N THR A 525 -2.82 5.41 -2.54
CA THR A 525 -1.93 4.74 -1.59
C THR A 525 -1.53 3.38 -2.15
N THR A 526 -0.24 3.06 -2.12
CA THR A 526 0.29 1.75 -2.48
C THR A 526 0.52 0.93 -1.22
N SER A 527 0.23 -0.36 -1.25
CA SER A 527 0.56 -1.30 -0.17
C SER A 527 1.32 -2.50 -0.72
N VAL A 528 2.29 -2.99 0.05
CA VAL A 528 3.19 -4.08 -0.35
C VAL A 528 3.26 -5.16 0.73
N THR A 529 3.35 -6.40 0.28
CA THR A 529 3.74 -7.57 1.07
C THR A 529 5.00 -8.17 0.47
N VAL A 530 5.90 -8.72 1.29
CA VAL A 530 7.11 -9.44 0.86
C VAL A 530 6.97 -10.89 1.28
N ASP A 531 7.04 -11.81 0.32
CA ASP A 531 6.86 -13.26 0.50
C ASP A 531 5.57 -13.63 1.27
N GLY A 532 4.50 -12.86 1.01
CA GLY A 532 3.18 -13.02 1.62
C GLY A 532 3.05 -12.46 3.05
N ALA A 533 4.09 -11.85 3.61
CA ALA A 533 4.04 -11.16 4.89
C ALA A 533 3.91 -9.64 4.71
N ALA A 534 3.18 -8.97 5.60
CA ALA A 534 3.15 -7.51 5.67
C ALA A 534 4.53 -7.00 6.15
N SER A 535 5.40 -6.71 5.20
CA SER A 535 6.81 -6.34 5.40
C SER A 535 7.26 -5.46 4.23
N THR A 536 8.24 -4.61 4.50
CA THR A 536 8.98 -3.82 3.51
C THR A 536 10.46 -4.21 3.46
N ASP A 537 10.87 -5.24 4.20
CA ASP A 537 12.27 -5.63 4.31
C ASP A 537 12.64 -6.68 3.24
N LEU A 538 13.75 -6.44 2.55
CA LEU A 538 14.36 -7.33 1.56
C LEU A 538 15.62 -7.98 2.15
N VAL A 539 15.84 -9.25 1.81
CA VAL A 539 16.92 -10.07 2.40
C VAL A 539 17.94 -10.46 1.32
N PRO A 540 19.23 -10.09 1.47
CA PRO A 540 20.31 -10.52 0.59
C PRO A 540 20.40 -12.04 0.47
N GLY A 541 20.69 -12.51 -0.74
CA GLY A 541 20.73 -13.92 -1.11
C GLY A 541 19.35 -14.53 -1.43
N THR A 542 18.27 -13.75 -1.36
CA THR A 542 16.92 -14.21 -1.69
C THR A 542 16.38 -13.55 -2.96
N THR A 543 15.35 -14.15 -3.55
CA THR A 543 14.62 -13.66 -4.73
C THR A 543 13.18 -13.37 -4.27
N PRO A 544 12.94 -12.22 -3.60
CA PRO A 544 11.67 -11.97 -2.92
C PRO A 544 10.51 -11.78 -3.91
N THR A 545 9.32 -12.25 -3.51
CA THR A 545 8.07 -12.02 -4.25
C THR A 545 7.24 -10.97 -3.54
N LEU A 546 6.97 -9.86 -4.23
CA LEU A 546 6.11 -8.79 -3.76
C LEU A 546 4.66 -9.08 -4.11
N GLY A 547 3.73 -8.82 -3.19
CA GLY A 547 2.31 -8.63 -3.49
C GLY A 547 1.96 -7.15 -3.35
N VAL A 548 1.44 -6.52 -4.41
CA VAL A 548 1.19 -5.08 -4.47
C VAL A 548 -0.28 -4.78 -4.78
N GLU A 549 -0.82 -3.78 -4.08
CA GLU A 549 -2.15 -3.21 -4.32
C GLU A 549 -2.04 -1.68 -4.34
N ALA A 550 -2.95 -1.02 -5.06
CA ALA A 550 -3.14 0.42 -5.00
C ALA A 550 -4.62 0.74 -4.76
N SER A 551 -4.88 1.74 -3.94
CA SER A 551 -6.23 2.25 -3.66
C SER A 551 -6.25 3.76 -3.74
N ALA A 552 -7.36 4.36 -4.16
CA ALA A 552 -7.54 5.81 -4.14
C ALA A 552 -8.88 6.14 -3.49
N ALA A 553 -8.85 6.96 -2.44
CA ALA A 553 -10.03 7.24 -1.64
C ALA A 553 -11.09 7.99 -2.48
N GLY A 554 -12.31 7.44 -2.57
CA GLY A 554 -13.40 8.02 -3.35
C GLY A 554 -13.40 7.63 -4.84
N TYR A 555 -12.37 6.94 -5.33
CA TYR A 555 -12.34 6.41 -6.69
C TYR A 555 -12.95 5.01 -6.73
N ALA A 556 -14.12 4.89 -7.36
CA ALA A 556 -14.91 3.67 -7.40
C ALA A 556 -15.66 3.54 -8.74
N PRO A 557 -14.94 3.46 -9.88
CA PRO A 557 -15.56 3.39 -11.20
C PRO A 557 -16.40 2.11 -11.35
N PHE A 558 -17.45 2.18 -12.16
CA PHE A 558 -18.15 0.99 -12.63
C PHE A 558 -17.27 0.25 -13.64
N ILE A 559 -17.11 -1.06 -13.46
CA ILE A 559 -16.34 -1.91 -14.39
C ILE A 559 -17.15 -3.14 -14.81
N THR A 560 -16.83 -3.67 -15.98
CA THR A 560 -17.33 -4.94 -16.48
C THR A 560 -16.21 -5.93 -16.73
N PHE A 561 -16.48 -7.19 -16.40
CA PHE A 561 -15.55 -8.30 -16.57
C PHE A 561 -15.72 -9.00 -17.91
N ASN A 562 -16.90 -8.87 -18.51
CA ASN A 562 -17.21 -9.44 -19.82
C ASN A 562 -16.82 -8.47 -20.96
N THR A 563 -16.66 -9.02 -22.17
CA THR A 563 -16.56 -8.21 -23.40
C THR A 563 -17.94 -7.75 -23.85
N SER A 564 -18.00 -6.67 -24.64
CA SER A 564 -19.26 -6.15 -25.20
C SER A 564 -20.01 -7.19 -26.07
N GLY A 565 -19.28 -8.14 -26.67
CA GLY A 565 -19.84 -9.22 -27.48
C GLY A 565 -20.20 -10.49 -26.71
N ALA A 566 -19.97 -10.55 -25.40
CA ALA A 566 -20.14 -11.77 -24.62
C ALA A 566 -21.61 -12.15 -24.44
N ASN A 567 -21.99 -13.39 -24.74
CA ASN A 567 -23.35 -13.90 -24.55
C ASN A 567 -23.45 -14.79 -23.29
N VAL A 568 -23.08 -14.22 -22.14
CA VAL A 568 -23.14 -14.84 -20.80
C VAL A 568 -23.61 -13.81 -19.79
N ALA A 569 -24.21 -14.26 -18.68
CA ALA A 569 -24.77 -13.39 -17.64
C ALA A 569 -23.83 -12.20 -17.31
N PRO A 570 -24.35 -10.97 -17.21
CA PRO A 570 -23.54 -9.80 -16.90
C PRO A 570 -22.68 -9.99 -15.66
N ALA A 571 -21.41 -9.63 -15.78
CA ALA A 571 -20.45 -9.65 -14.70
C ALA A 571 -19.87 -8.25 -14.56
N VAL A 572 -20.28 -7.56 -13.50
CA VAL A 572 -19.95 -6.16 -13.22
C VAL A 572 -19.40 -6.02 -11.81
N GLY A 573 -18.70 -4.93 -11.55
CA GLY A 573 -18.12 -4.64 -10.25
C GLY A 573 -17.79 -3.17 -10.05
N THR A 574 -17.16 -2.90 -8.92
CA THR A 574 -16.56 -1.61 -8.62
C THR A 574 -15.05 -1.75 -8.80
N GLY A 575 -14.49 -0.92 -9.68
CA GLY A 575 -13.07 -0.93 -9.95
C GLY A 575 -12.27 -0.18 -8.89
N THR A 576 -10.96 -0.42 -8.91
CA THR A 576 -9.94 0.29 -8.13
C THR A 576 -8.99 1.01 -9.10
N PRO A 577 -7.98 1.77 -8.62
CA PRO A 577 -6.96 2.31 -9.51
C PRO A 577 -6.37 1.24 -10.43
N ALA A 578 -6.55 1.43 -11.73
CA ALA A 578 -5.87 0.67 -12.77
C ALA A 578 -4.56 1.37 -13.15
N GLY A 579 -3.73 0.72 -13.96
CA GLY A 579 -2.44 1.27 -14.42
C GLY A 579 -1.29 0.34 -14.12
N SER A 580 -0.08 0.89 -13.99
CA SER A 580 1.14 0.12 -13.77
C SER A 580 1.76 0.38 -12.40
N VAL A 581 2.33 -0.66 -11.84
CA VAL A 581 3.29 -0.60 -10.73
C VAL A 581 4.67 -0.95 -11.26
N VAL A 582 5.69 -0.26 -10.77
CA VAL A 582 7.10 -0.54 -11.01
C VAL A 582 7.86 -0.68 -9.71
N VAL A 583 9.07 -1.23 -9.78
CA VAL A 583 10.02 -1.22 -8.68
C VAL A 583 11.25 -0.45 -9.15
N LEU A 584 11.72 0.50 -8.34
CA LEU A 584 12.92 1.28 -8.58
C LEU A 584 13.97 0.95 -7.53
N ASP A 585 15.23 0.92 -7.91
CA ASP A 585 16.33 0.80 -6.95
C ASP A 585 16.69 2.14 -6.29
N GLN A 586 17.79 2.16 -5.55
CA GLN A 586 18.32 3.32 -4.83
C GLN A 586 18.68 4.49 -5.76
N ASP A 587 19.03 4.20 -7.01
CA ASP A 587 19.44 5.16 -8.03
C ASP A 587 18.26 5.63 -8.90
N GLY A 588 17.06 5.05 -8.70
CA GLY A 588 15.86 5.34 -9.47
C GLY A 588 15.72 4.48 -10.74
N GLU A 589 16.57 3.47 -10.92
CA GLU A 589 16.55 2.60 -12.09
C GLU A 589 15.50 1.49 -11.93
N LEU A 590 14.89 1.09 -13.05
CA LEU A 590 13.85 0.06 -13.06
C LEU A 590 14.40 -1.33 -12.71
N VAL A 591 13.82 -1.93 -11.68
CA VAL A 591 14.08 -3.32 -11.27
C VAL A 591 13.00 -4.22 -11.87
N GLY A 592 13.35 -4.89 -12.97
CA GLY A 592 12.42 -5.76 -13.70
C GLY A 592 11.46 -4.99 -14.61
N SER A 593 10.33 -5.61 -14.95
CA SER A 593 9.32 -5.01 -15.83
C SER A 593 8.14 -4.47 -15.03
N SER A 594 7.50 -3.42 -15.55
CA SER A 594 6.25 -2.91 -14.98
C SER A 594 5.16 -3.97 -14.98
N VAL A 595 4.36 -4.04 -13.92
CA VAL A 595 3.21 -4.95 -13.82
C VAL A 595 1.92 -4.16 -13.75
N LYS A 596 0.92 -4.60 -14.52
CA LYS A 596 -0.39 -3.95 -14.58
C LYS A 596 -1.24 -4.37 -13.39
N LEU A 597 -1.83 -3.39 -12.71
CA LEU A 597 -2.82 -3.62 -11.66
C LEU A 597 -4.07 -4.26 -12.26
N LYS A 598 -4.71 -5.14 -11.50
CA LYS A 598 -6.00 -5.71 -11.87
C LYS A 598 -7.11 -4.73 -11.57
N ARG A 599 -8.11 -4.69 -12.46
CA ARG A 599 -9.25 -3.76 -12.32
C ARG A 599 -10.12 -4.04 -11.11
N ASP A 600 -10.15 -5.29 -10.63
CA ASP A 600 -10.89 -5.71 -9.44
C ASP A 600 -10.19 -5.36 -8.10
N GLY A 601 -8.97 -4.81 -8.17
CA GLY A 601 -8.16 -4.46 -7.01
C GLY A 601 -7.48 -5.64 -6.33
N SER A 602 -7.58 -6.86 -6.86
CA SER A 602 -6.86 -7.98 -6.31
C SER A 602 -5.34 -7.81 -6.49
N PRO A 603 -4.53 -8.24 -5.51
CA PRO A 603 -3.10 -8.00 -5.52
C PRO A 603 -2.42 -8.57 -6.77
N VAL A 604 -1.43 -7.84 -7.25
CA VAL A 604 -0.52 -8.28 -8.31
C VAL A 604 0.81 -8.69 -7.71
N THR A 605 1.46 -9.66 -8.34
CA THR A 605 2.72 -10.22 -7.84
C THR A 605 3.89 -9.83 -8.72
N LEU A 606 4.99 -9.37 -8.12
CA LEU A 606 6.26 -9.14 -8.79
C LEU A 606 7.36 -9.98 -8.13
N THR A 607 8.14 -10.73 -8.90
CA THR A 607 9.32 -11.43 -8.37
C THR A 607 10.55 -10.58 -8.67
N LEU A 608 11.22 -10.11 -7.61
CA LEU A 608 12.46 -9.33 -7.73
C LEU A 608 13.63 -10.23 -8.10
N PRO A 609 14.70 -9.70 -8.73
CA PRO A 609 15.94 -10.45 -8.89
C PRO A 609 16.57 -10.81 -7.53
N THR A 610 17.56 -11.69 -7.55
CA THR A 610 18.30 -12.01 -6.33
C THR A 610 18.96 -10.76 -5.74
N ILE A 611 18.63 -10.43 -4.50
CA ILE A 611 19.21 -9.31 -3.78
C ILE A 611 20.65 -9.67 -3.41
N THR A 612 21.61 -8.84 -3.80
CA THR A 612 23.04 -9.11 -3.57
C THR A 612 23.52 -8.42 -2.29
N THR A 613 24.67 -8.84 -1.76
CA THR A 613 25.19 -8.33 -0.47
C THR A 613 25.72 -6.90 -0.56
N ASP A 614 26.11 -6.46 -1.75
CA ASP A 614 26.52 -5.07 -2.03
C ASP A 614 25.36 -4.08 -1.99
N GLN A 615 24.11 -4.55 -2.12
CA GLN A 615 22.89 -3.75 -2.02
C GLN A 615 22.42 -3.54 -0.57
N ILE A 616 23.16 -4.04 0.43
CA ILE A 616 22.80 -3.84 1.83
C ILE A 616 22.82 -2.35 2.19
N GLY A 617 21.70 -1.86 2.73
CA GLY A 617 21.49 -0.46 3.04
C GLY A 617 20.71 0.29 1.97
N ASP A 618 20.50 -0.31 0.80
CA ASP A 618 19.72 0.29 -0.27
C ASP A 618 18.25 0.44 0.14
N VAL A 619 17.64 1.53 -0.33
CA VAL A 619 16.21 1.77 -0.30
C VAL A 619 15.68 1.70 -1.72
N TRP A 620 14.90 0.66 -2.00
CA TRP A 620 14.17 0.51 -3.25
C TRP A 620 12.77 1.07 -3.08
N GLN A 621 12.04 1.32 -4.16
CA GLN A 621 10.69 1.85 -4.12
C GLN A 621 9.74 1.05 -4.99
N VAL A 622 8.60 0.65 -4.44
CA VAL A 622 7.46 0.18 -5.24
C VAL A 622 6.60 1.38 -5.55
N VAL A 623 6.45 1.73 -6.83
CA VAL A 623 5.75 2.93 -7.28
C VAL A 623 4.54 2.55 -8.12
N TYR A 624 3.36 2.97 -7.68
CA TYR A 624 2.18 3.05 -8.54
C TYR A 624 2.28 4.35 -9.35
N LEU A 625 2.25 4.24 -10.69
CA LEU A 625 2.52 5.37 -11.57
C LEU A 625 1.37 6.38 -11.68
N GLY A 626 0.20 6.11 -11.08
CA GLY A 626 -0.98 6.95 -11.22
C GLY A 626 -1.73 6.71 -12.53
N ARG A 627 -2.64 7.64 -12.85
CA ARG A 627 -3.41 7.71 -14.10
C ARG A 627 -3.67 9.18 -14.45
N GLY A 628 -2.98 9.70 -15.47
CA GLY A 628 -3.10 11.08 -15.93
C GLY A 628 -3.16 12.10 -14.79
N TYR A 629 -4.11 13.02 -14.86
CA TYR A 629 -4.41 13.93 -13.74
C TYR A 629 -5.46 13.38 -12.77
N SER A 630 -6.12 12.27 -13.11
CA SER A 630 -7.22 11.73 -12.31
C SER A 630 -6.72 11.07 -11.03
N ILE A 631 -5.61 10.33 -11.07
CA ILE A 631 -5.06 9.64 -9.90
C ILE A 631 -3.56 9.91 -9.80
N ALA A 632 -3.14 10.53 -8.70
CA ALA A 632 -1.72 10.79 -8.45
C ALA A 632 -0.94 9.46 -8.24
N SER A 633 0.38 9.50 -8.46
CA SER A 633 1.27 8.39 -8.10
C SER A 633 1.41 8.22 -6.58
N SER A 634 1.77 7.01 -6.15
CA SER A 634 2.10 6.71 -4.75
C SER A 634 3.18 5.65 -4.65
N SER A 635 4.03 5.73 -3.64
CA SER A 635 5.14 4.79 -3.46
C SER A 635 5.24 4.23 -2.04
N VAL A 636 5.91 3.07 -1.94
CA VAL A 636 6.31 2.43 -0.68
C VAL A 636 7.78 2.06 -0.78
N ASP A 637 8.57 2.49 0.21
CA ASP A 637 9.98 2.12 0.32
C ASP A 637 10.14 0.65 0.75
N LEU A 638 11.10 -0.03 0.14
CA LEU A 638 11.61 -1.34 0.52
C LEU A 638 13.06 -1.21 0.99
N ARG A 639 13.44 -1.88 2.08
CA ARG A 639 14.77 -1.75 2.68
C ARG A 639 15.56 -3.03 2.55
N VAL A 640 16.77 -2.96 2.00
CA VAL A 640 17.66 -4.12 1.91
C VAL A 640 18.46 -4.27 3.20
N GLY A 641 18.12 -5.26 4.04
CA GLY A 641 18.74 -5.51 5.34
C GLY A 641 19.55 -6.81 5.39
N LYS A 642 20.64 -6.87 6.17
CA LYS A 642 21.44 -8.07 6.44
C LYS A 642 20.63 -9.19 7.11
N VAL A 643 20.95 -10.43 6.76
CA VAL A 643 20.62 -11.59 7.60
C VAL A 643 21.40 -11.49 8.90
N SER A 644 20.69 -11.48 10.03
CA SER A 644 21.33 -11.50 11.34
C SER A 644 21.48 -12.93 11.87
N ALA A 645 22.62 -13.22 12.50
CA ALA A 645 22.83 -14.44 13.27
C ALA A 645 23.13 -14.06 14.71
N THR A 646 22.43 -14.69 15.67
CA THR A 646 22.70 -14.53 17.10
C THR A 646 23.31 -15.81 17.66
N THR A 647 24.42 -15.69 18.38
CA THR A 647 24.98 -16.78 19.18
C THR A 647 24.95 -16.40 20.65
N LEU A 648 24.92 -17.39 21.54
CA LEU A 648 24.91 -17.19 22.98
C LEU A 648 26.03 -18.00 23.62
N SER A 649 26.84 -17.35 24.46
CA SER A 649 27.91 -17.99 25.22
C SER A 649 27.85 -17.59 26.69
N GLY A 650 28.18 -18.52 27.57
CA GLY A 650 28.19 -18.31 29.01
C GLY A 650 28.47 -19.60 29.78
N PRO A 651 28.56 -19.54 31.12
CA PRO A 651 28.93 -20.67 31.93
C PRO A 651 27.84 -21.76 31.97
N ALA A 652 28.21 -23.03 31.81
CA ALA A 652 27.26 -24.15 31.90
C ALA A 652 26.70 -24.39 33.32
N SER A 653 27.36 -23.87 34.37
CA SER A 653 26.86 -23.98 35.74
C SER A 653 27.30 -22.82 36.64
N THR A 654 26.48 -22.52 37.63
CA THR A 654 26.77 -21.60 38.75
C THR A 654 26.23 -22.16 40.06
N SER A 655 26.37 -21.45 41.17
CA SER A 655 25.73 -21.78 42.45
C SER A 655 24.71 -20.71 42.83
N TYR A 656 23.66 -21.11 43.55
CA TYR A 656 22.64 -20.17 44.04
C TYR A 656 23.28 -19.01 44.82
N GLY A 657 22.88 -17.77 44.50
CA GLY A 657 23.44 -16.58 45.11
C GLY A 657 24.63 -15.97 44.37
N THR A 658 25.04 -16.54 43.24
CA THR A 658 26.07 -15.98 42.36
C THR A 658 25.45 -15.54 41.04
N SER A 659 25.61 -14.28 40.67
CA SER A 659 25.24 -13.78 39.34
C SER A 659 26.24 -14.29 38.30
N VAL A 660 25.77 -14.60 37.10
CA VAL A 660 26.64 -14.97 35.97
C VAL A 660 26.27 -14.15 34.74
N THR A 661 27.27 -13.90 33.92
CA THR A 661 27.12 -13.14 32.69
C THR A 661 27.10 -14.08 31.51
N TYR A 662 26.15 -13.83 30.61
CA TYR A 662 26.09 -14.39 29.28
C TYR A 662 26.39 -13.29 28.27
N THR A 663 27.08 -13.65 27.20
CA THR A 663 27.35 -12.76 26.07
C THR A 663 26.58 -13.31 24.88
N ALA A 664 25.65 -12.51 24.37
CA ALA A 664 25.08 -12.76 23.05
C ALA A 664 25.90 -11.99 22.01
N THR A 665 26.26 -12.65 20.91
CA THR A 665 26.95 -12.02 19.77
C THR A 665 26.01 -12.02 18.58
N VAL A 666 25.80 -10.85 17.98
CA VAL A 666 24.97 -10.66 16.79
C VAL A 666 25.85 -10.38 15.56
N THR A 667 25.28 -10.34 14.36
CA THR A 667 25.99 -9.94 13.14
C THR A 667 26.65 -8.57 13.31
N ASP A 668 27.84 -8.39 12.74
CA ASP A 668 28.63 -7.16 12.87
C ASP A 668 27.90 -5.93 12.30
N GLY A 669 27.96 -4.84 13.06
CA GLY A 669 27.23 -3.60 12.79
C GLY A 669 25.76 -3.58 13.23
N ALA A 670 25.22 -4.66 13.80
CA ALA A 670 23.86 -4.68 14.35
C ALA A 670 23.76 -3.83 15.63
N THR A 671 22.62 -3.16 15.80
CA THR A 671 22.28 -2.25 16.88
C THR A 671 20.97 -2.67 17.56
N GLY A 672 20.56 -2.02 18.66
CA GLY A 672 19.31 -2.35 19.35
C GLY A 672 19.52 -3.22 20.59
N THR A 673 18.63 -4.18 20.84
CA THR A 673 18.62 -4.96 22.10
C THR A 673 18.54 -6.46 21.88
N VAL A 674 19.15 -7.22 22.79
CA VAL A 674 18.99 -8.68 22.90
C VAL A 674 18.27 -9.01 24.20
N SER A 675 17.38 -10.00 24.13
CA SER A 675 16.63 -10.54 25.27
C SER A 675 17.05 -11.98 25.58
N LEU A 676 17.51 -12.25 26.80
CA LEU A 676 17.82 -13.58 27.31
C LEU A 676 16.55 -14.22 27.87
N GLN A 677 16.04 -15.23 27.19
CA GLN A 677 14.83 -15.97 27.55
C GLN A 677 15.16 -17.26 28.32
N GLY A 678 14.14 -17.89 28.92
CA GLY A 678 14.28 -19.19 29.59
C GLY A 678 14.56 -19.13 31.11
N LEU A 679 14.53 -17.94 31.71
CA LEU A 679 14.66 -17.73 33.16
C LEU A 679 13.28 -17.69 33.85
N PRO A 680 13.16 -18.17 35.11
CA PRO A 680 11.89 -18.23 35.84
C PRO A 680 11.37 -16.85 36.30
N GLY A 681 12.17 -15.80 36.19
CA GLY A 681 11.82 -14.42 36.56
C GLY A 681 11.48 -13.51 35.39
N GLY A 682 11.34 -14.08 34.18
CA GLY A 682 11.17 -13.32 32.93
C GLY A 682 12.49 -13.02 32.22
N PRO A 683 12.42 -12.42 31.01
CA PRO A 683 13.59 -12.10 30.22
C PRO A 683 14.50 -11.06 30.88
N VAL A 684 15.79 -11.16 30.59
CA VAL A 684 16.78 -10.10 30.87
C VAL A 684 17.18 -9.47 29.56
N THR A 685 17.13 -8.14 29.45
CA THR A 685 17.49 -7.43 28.21
C THR A 685 18.77 -6.63 28.37
N SER A 686 19.52 -6.49 27.28
CA SER A 686 20.71 -5.64 27.23
C SER A 686 20.87 -5.05 25.82
N ALA A 687 21.47 -3.86 25.73
CA ALA A 687 21.76 -3.23 24.45
C ALA A 687 22.93 -3.94 23.74
N VAL A 688 22.92 -3.91 22.41
CA VAL A 688 24.05 -4.33 21.59
C VAL A 688 25.08 -3.21 21.56
N VAL A 689 26.31 -3.53 21.95
CA VAL A 689 27.49 -2.66 21.91
C VAL A 689 28.61 -3.46 21.25
N ASP A 690 29.17 -2.92 20.17
CA ASP A 690 30.25 -3.55 19.39
C ASP A 690 29.93 -5.02 19.00
N GLY A 691 28.72 -5.25 18.46
CA GLY A 691 28.26 -6.57 18.02
C GLY A 691 27.91 -7.55 19.14
N THR A 692 27.90 -7.12 20.41
CA THR A 692 27.60 -7.99 21.55
C THR A 692 26.62 -7.38 22.54
N ALA A 693 25.82 -8.23 23.20
CA ALA A 693 24.97 -7.84 24.31
C ALA A 693 25.35 -8.62 25.57
N THR A 694 25.66 -7.90 26.65
CA THR A 694 26.07 -8.48 27.93
C THR A 694 24.85 -8.65 28.83
N LEU A 695 24.45 -9.89 29.09
CA LEU A 695 23.21 -10.27 29.76
C LEU A 695 23.54 -10.89 31.13
N THR A 696 23.18 -10.22 32.22
CA THR A 696 23.47 -10.71 33.57
C THR A 696 22.30 -11.52 34.14
N VAL A 697 22.51 -12.82 34.34
CA VAL A 697 21.60 -13.68 35.09
C VAL A 697 21.68 -13.32 36.58
N PRO A 698 20.56 -12.92 37.21
CA PRO A 698 20.58 -12.47 38.62
C PRO A 698 20.97 -13.58 39.60
N SER A 699 21.63 -13.18 40.70
CA SER A 699 22.01 -14.09 41.80
C SER A 699 20.81 -14.69 42.56
N SER A 700 19.61 -14.14 42.34
CA SER A 700 18.35 -14.60 42.94
C SER A 700 17.75 -15.82 42.25
N VAL A 701 18.22 -16.19 41.05
CA VAL A 701 17.72 -17.35 40.30
C VAL A 701 17.91 -18.62 41.13
N ALA A 702 16.81 -19.33 41.37
CA ALA A 702 16.79 -20.51 42.23
C ALA A 702 17.62 -21.67 41.65
N ALA A 703 18.03 -22.61 42.50
CA ALA A 703 18.71 -23.82 42.04
C ALA A 703 17.81 -24.63 41.09
N GLY A 704 18.35 -25.05 39.94
CA GLY A 704 17.61 -25.67 38.85
C GLY A 704 18.43 -25.72 37.57
N THR A 705 17.83 -26.24 36.49
CA THR A 705 18.42 -26.29 35.16
C THR A 705 17.53 -25.49 34.20
N TYR A 706 18.11 -24.55 33.47
CA TYR A 706 17.41 -23.61 32.59
C TYR A 706 17.99 -23.69 31.18
N ALA A 707 17.15 -23.79 30.14
CA ALA A 707 17.55 -23.69 28.75
C ALA A 707 17.37 -22.23 28.30
N LEU A 708 18.49 -21.54 28.05
CA LEU A 708 18.53 -20.12 27.76
C LEU A 708 18.72 -19.88 26.26
N THR A 709 17.97 -18.94 25.69
CA THR A 709 18.16 -18.46 24.32
C THR A 709 18.31 -16.94 24.32
N ALA A 710 19.15 -16.43 23.43
CA ALA A 710 19.24 -15.01 23.15
C ALA A 710 18.41 -14.68 21.91
N VAL A 711 17.51 -13.71 22.05
CA VAL A 711 16.63 -13.23 20.98
C VAL A 711 17.01 -11.79 20.65
N TYR A 712 17.52 -11.58 19.44
CA TYR A 712 17.76 -10.26 18.87
C TYR A 712 16.53 -9.82 18.07
N SER A 713 16.03 -8.61 18.34
CA SER A 713 14.78 -8.11 17.75
C SER A 713 14.90 -7.60 16.32
N GLY A 714 16.12 -7.51 15.77
CA GLY A 714 16.39 -6.82 14.52
C GLY A 714 16.60 -5.31 14.70
N ASP A 715 17.10 -4.67 13.65
CA ASP A 715 17.17 -3.23 13.47
C ASP A 715 16.88 -2.85 12.01
N ALA A 716 17.02 -1.57 11.64
CA ALA A 716 16.71 -1.07 10.30
C ALA A 716 17.54 -1.74 9.17
N LEU A 717 18.65 -2.39 9.49
CA LEU A 717 19.57 -3.01 8.54
C LEU A 717 19.83 -4.49 8.85
N HIS A 718 19.18 -5.08 9.86
CA HIS A 718 19.40 -6.46 10.28
C HIS A 718 18.10 -7.12 10.71
N THR A 719 17.83 -8.29 10.15
CA THR A 719 16.66 -9.10 10.53
C THR A 719 16.73 -9.59 11.98
N ALA A 720 15.58 -9.92 12.57
CA ALA A 720 15.53 -10.56 13.89
C ALA A 720 16.15 -11.97 13.85
N SER A 721 16.81 -12.39 14.92
CA SER A 721 17.42 -13.73 15.00
C SER A 721 17.45 -14.29 16.42
N THR A 722 17.54 -15.62 16.54
CA THR A 722 17.54 -16.33 17.83
C THR A 722 18.68 -17.34 17.89
N SER A 723 19.38 -17.38 19.02
CA SER A 723 20.47 -18.34 19.24
C SER A 723 19.98 -19.77 19.45
N THR A 724 20.87 -20.74 19.23
CA THR A 724 20.66 -22.08 19.77
C THR A 724 20.58 -22.05 21.30
N PRO A 725 19.83 -22.96 21.96
CA PRO A 725 19.71 -22.96 23.41
C PRO A 725 21.02 -23.35 24.13
N VAL A 726 21.37 -22.60 25.18
CA VAL A 726 22.47 -22.90 26.11
C VAL A 726 21.92 -23.26 27.48
N THR A 727 22.42 -24.35 28.07
CA THR A 727 21.93 -24.81 29.39
C THR A 727 22.71 -24.16 30.55
N LEU A 728 21.98 -23.58 31.50
CA LEU A 728 22.50 -23.12 32.79
C LEU A 728 22.04 -24.05 33.93
N THR A 729 22.98 -24.68 34.64
CA THR A 729 22.68 -25.40 35.89
C THR A 729 23.06 -24.57 37.12
N VAL A 730 22.08 -24.12 37.88
CA VAL A 730 22.27 -23.44 39.18
C VAL A 730 22.29 -24.47 40.30
N LYS A 731 23.46 -24.69 40.91
CA LYS A 731 23.69 -25.67 41.98
C LYS A 731 23.17 -25.15 43.33
N LYS A 732 22.64 -26.06 44.14
CA LYS A 732 22.28 -25.78 45.55
C LYS A 732 23.55 -25.51 46.37
N LEU A 733 23.45 -24.64 47.36
CA LEU A 733 24.52 -24.42 48.34
C LEU A 733 24.63 -25.61 49.29
N THR A 734 25.83 -25.90 49.77
CA THR A 734 26.01 -26.93 50.80
C THR A 734 25.48 -26.44 52.15
N ALA A 735 24.99 -27.35 52.99
CA ALA A 735 24.52 -27.05 54.34
C ALA A 735 25.54 -27.49 55.40
N LYS A 736 25.62 -26.72 56.48
CA LYS A 736 26.33 -27.08 57.71
C LYS A 736 25.33 -27.24 58.86
N VAL A 737 25.21 -28.47 59.36
CA VAL A 737 24.36 -28.81 60.50
C VAL A 737 25.23 -28.93 61.75
N SER A 738 24.76 -28.40 62.88
CA SER A 738 25.43 -28.55 64.18
C SER A 738 24.40 -28.86 65.27
N ILE A 739 24.80 -29.66 66.25
CA ILE A 739 23.96 -30.06 67.39
C ILE A 739 24.60 -29.50 68.66
N SER A 740 23.83 -28.78 69.48
CA SER A 740 24.21 -28.34 70.82
C SER A 740 23.27 -28.97 71.87
N ALA A 741 23.85 -29.66 72.83
CA ALA A 741 23.14 -30.26 73.96
C ALA A 741 24.11 -30.40 75.16
N VAL A 742 23.64 -30.82 76.32
CA VAL A 742 24.57 -31.25 77.39
C VAL A 742 25.32 -32.52 76.97
N SER A 743 26.56 -32.72 77.42
CA SER A 743 27.33 -33.94 77.12
C SER A 743 26.91 -35.12 78.00
N SER A 744 26.41 -34.83 79.21
CA SER A 744 25.80 -35.80 80.11
C SER A 744 24.61 -35.22 80.87
N SER A 745 23.65 -36.09 81.23
CA SER A 745 22.51 -35.73 82.07
C SER A 745 22.15 -36.91 82.98
N ALA A 746 21.67 -36.63 84.19
CA ALA A 746 21.19 -37.68 85.08
C ALA A 746 19.83 -38.22 84.62
N TYR A 747 19.58 -39.51 84.88
CA TYR A 747 18.27 -40.14 84.69
C TYR A 747 17.14 -39.33 85.35
N GLY A 748 16.03 -39.14 84.65
CA GLY A 748 14.88 -38.37 85.13
C GLY A 748 14.89 -36.89 84.76
N LYS A 749 15.97 -36.35 84.16
CA LYS A 749 16.07 -34.94 83.74
C LYS A 749 15.88 -34.77 82.24
N ALA A 750 15.03 -33.83 81.83
CA ALA A 750 14.80 -33.51 80.42
C ALA A 750 16.04 -32.83 79.82
N VAL A 751 16.40 -33.19 78.58
CA VAL A 751 17.53 -32.62 77.85
C VAL A 751 17.01 -31.81 76.66
N LYS A 752 17.35 -30.52 76.60
CA LYS A 752 17.11 -29.68 75.42
C LYS A 752 18.27 -29.88 74.43
N VAL A 753 17.92 -30.13 73.18
CA VAL A 753 18.84 -30.27 72.04
C VAL A 753 18.52 -29.19 71.04
N THR A 754 19.49 -28.31 70.77
CA THR A 754 19.38 -27.29 69.73
C THR A 754 20.11 -27.76 68.49
N VAL A 755 19.42 -27.79 67.34
CA VAL A 755 20.05 -28.00 66.04
C VAL A 755 20.10 -26.68 65.30
N LYS A 756 21.30 -26.29 64.83
CA LYS A 756 21.50 -25.11 63.97
C LYS A 756 21.93 -25.55 62.58
N VAL A 757 21.30 -24.99 61.55
CA VAL A 757 21.60 -25.23 60.13
C VAL A 757 21.84 -23.89 59.45
N VAL A 758 23.01 -23.78 58.80
CA VAL A 758 23.37 -22.66 57.95
C VAL A 758 23.76 -23.15 56.57
N ASP A 759 23.58 -22.32 55.54
CA ASP A 759 24.17 -22.56 54.23
C ASP A 759 25.69 -22.33 54.25
N SER A 760 26.36 -22.62 53.14
CA SER A 760 27.82 -22.46 52.99
C SER A 760 28.32 -21.02 53.12
N ARG A 761 27.42 -20.03 53.05
CA ARG A 761 27.71 -18.60 53.27
C ARG A 761 27.45 -18.17 54.71
N GLY A 762 27.04 -19.10 55.59
CA GLY A 762 26.71 -18.82 56.99
C GLY A 762 25.32 -18.25 57.21
N LYS A 763 24.47 -18.14 56.17
CA LYS A 763 23.09 -17.66 56.30
C LYS A 763 22.22 -18.77 56.88
N ALA A 764 21.26 -18.39 57.72
CA ALA A 764 20.28 -19.31 58.29
C ALA A 764 19.53 -20.07 57.19
N ALA A 765 19.56 -21.41 57.24
CA ALA A 765 18.80 -22.23 56.31
C ALA A 765 17.32 -22.30 56.72
N SER A 766 16.42 -22.31 55.74
CA SER A 766 15.00 -22.63 55.93
C SER A 766 14.76 -24.13 55.84
N GLY A 767 13.54 -24.62 56.10
CA GLY A 767 13.18 -26.04 55.92
C GLY A 767 13.09 -26.81 57.24
N LYS A 768 13.19 -28.14 57.18
CA LYS A 768 12.93 -29.03 58.32
C LYS A 768 14.17 -29.86 58.69
N VAL A 769 14.34 -30.08 59.99
CA VAL A 769 15.35 -30.98 60.57
C VAL A 769 14.67 -32.10 61.33
N THR A 770 15.16 -33.32 61.15
CA THR A 770 14.77 -34.50 61.92
C THR A 770 15.85 -34.87 62.92
N LEU A 771 15.52 -34.87 64.22
CA LEU A 771 16.39 -35.37 65.29
C LEU A 771 16.01 -36.80 65.66
N SER A 772 16.98 -37.71 65.69
CA SER A 772 16.84 -39.12 66.09
C SER A 772 18.00 -39.57 66.98
N GLY A 773 17.97 -40.84 67.41
CA GLY A 773 19.06 -41.45 68.19
C GLY A 773 18.89 -41.42 69.71
N ALA A 774 17.82 -40.77 70.22
CA ALA A 774 17.37 -40.89 71.61
C ALA A 774 15.84 -40.73 71.71
N GLY A 775 15.13 -41.82 72.02
CA GLY A 775 13.66 -41.87 71.94
C GLY A 775 13.15 -41.91 70.49
N SER A 776 11.88 -41.56 70.28
CA SER A 776 11.28 -41.47 68.94
C SER A 776 11.85 -40.29 68.14
N SER A 777 12.00 -40.46 66.83
CA SER A 777 12.42 -39.41 65.91
C SER A 777 11.42 -38.24 65.91
N ARG A 778 11.93 -37.00 65.81
CA ARG A 778 11.10 -35.79 65.77
C ARG A 778 11.56 -34.87 64.65
N THR A 779 10.64 -34.44 63.80
CA THR A 779 10.89 -33.45 62.75
C THR A 779 10.37 -32.10 63.19
N VAL A 780 11.22 -31.07 63.08
CA VAL A 780 10.91 -29.70 63.49
C VAL A 780 11.33 -28.74 62.39
N THR A 781 10.49 -27.75 62.11
CA THR A 781 10.80 -26.66 61.17
C THR A 781 11.84 -25.73 61.77
N LEU A 782 12.83 -25.33 60.98
CA LEU A 782 13.83 -24.35 61.36
C LEU A 782 13.18 -22.97 61.44
N SER A 783 13.36 -22.29 62.58
CA SER A 783 13.09 -20.86 62.74
C SER A 783 14.43 -20.15 62.84
N SER A 784 14.70 -19.23 61.91
CA SER A 784 16.00 -18.53 61.80
C SER A 784 17.21 -19.48 61.81
N GLY A 785 17.11 -20.60 61.08
CA GLY A 785 18.18 -21.59 60.96
C GLY A 785 18.36 -22.46 62.21
N GLN A 786 17.42 -22.45 63.15
CA GLN A 786 17.50 -23.20 64.40
C GLN A 786 16.22 -23.97 64.72
N ALA A 787 16.36 -25.12 65.36
CA ALA A 787 15.27 -25.90 65.93
C ALA A 787 15.67 -26.42 67.32
N VAL A 788 14.76 -26.34 68.29
CA VAL A 788 14.99 -26.86 69.65
C VAL A 788 14.06 -28.04 69.90
N VAL A 789 14.64 -29.18 70.29
CA VAL A 789 13.94 -30.43 70.59
C VAL A 789 14.19 -30.82 72.04
N THR A 790 13.12 -31.11 72.80
CA THR A 790 13.24 -31.62 74.17
C THR A 790 13.15 -33.14 74.18
N LEU A 791 14.19 -33.81 74.70
CA LEU A 791 14.23 -35.25 74.88
C LEU A 791 13.44 -35.68 76.13
N PRO A 792 12.83 -36.88 76.12
CA PRO A 792 12.02 -37.35 77.24
C PRO A 792 12.87 -37.63 78.49
N THR A 793 12.26 -37.56 79.68
CA THR A 793 12.93 -37.70 80.98
C THR A 793 13.25 -39.15 81.35
N ASN A 794 12.64 -40.12 80.68
CA ASN A 794 12.72 -41.55 80.97
C ASN A 794 13.76 -42.31 80.11
N LEU A 795 14.70 -41.60 79.48
CA LEU A 795 15.79 -42.23 78.74
C LEU A 795 16.62 -43.15 79.64
N ALA A 796 16.88 -44.38 79.21
CA ALA A 796 17.68 -45.36 79.94
C ALA A 796 19.12 -44.87 80.15
N VAL A 797 19.76 -45.32 81.23
CA VAL A 797 21.16 -45.01 81.54
C VAL A 797 22.08 -45.70 80.54
N LYS A 798 22.50 -44.96 79.52
CA LYS A 798 23.49 -45.36 78.51
C LYS A 798 23.97 -44.15 77.72
N SER A 799 24.93 -44.35 76.83
CA SER A 799 25.30 -43.36 75.81
C SER A 799 24.36 -43.44 74.61
N TYR A 800 23.87 -42.29 74.16
CA TYR A 800 23.08 -42.11 72.95
C TYR A 800 23.88 -41.31 71.91
N THR A 801 23.71 -41.64 70.64
CA THR A 801 24.24 -40.86 69.51
C THR A 801 23.09 -40.11 68.86
N LEU A 802 22.95 -38.83 69.19
CA LEU A 802 21.96 -37.97 68.57
C LEU A 802 22.34 -37.73 67.11
N LYS A 803 21.42 -37.90 66.18
CA LYS A 803 21.60 -37.61 64.75
C LYS A 803 20.58 -36.56 64.32
N ALA A 804 21.06 -35.43 63.80
CA ALA A 804 20.23 -34.42 63.16
C ALA A 804 20.38 -34.54 61.64
N SER A 805 19.27 -34.71 60.93
CA SER A 805 19.21 -34.78 59.47
C SER A 805 18.41 -33.61 58.93
N TYR A 806 19.05 -32.75 58.14
CA TYR A 806 18.40 -31.66 57.41
C TYR A 806 18.05 -32.12 56.00
N GLY A 807 16.76 -32.05 55.64
CA GLY A 807 16.22 -32.55 54.38
C GLY A 807 16.52 -31.67 53.14
N GLY A 808 17.26 -30.57 53.31
CA GLY A 808 17.47 -29.58 52.26
C GLY A 808 16.28 -28.62 52.11
N SER A 809 16.48 -27.62 51.24
CA SER A 809 15.46 -26.69 50.76
C SER A 809 15.58 -26.51 49.25
N THR A 810 14.83 -25.57 48.67
CA THR A 810 14.95 -25.21 47.25
C THR A 810 16.39 -24.90 46.86
N ASN A 811 17.10 -24.14 47.69
CA ASN A 811 18.42 -23.59 47.35
C ASN A 811 19.59 -24.14 48.20
N VAL A 812 19.31 -24.97 49.20
CA VAL A 812 20.33 -25.52 50.10
C VAL A 812 20.23 -27.05 50.13
N ALA A 813 21.35 -27.74 49.96
CA ALA A 813 21.44 -29.20 49.95
C ALA A 813 21.18 -29.83 51.33
N THR A 814 20.95 -31.14 51.34
CA THR A 814 20.80 -31.95 52.56
C THR A 814 22.12 -32.03 53.33
N ALA A 815 22.06 -32.11 54.66
CA ALA A 815 23.24 -32.35 55.49
C ALA A 815 22.86 -33.05 56.81
N THR A 816 23.84 -33.67 57.47
CA THR A 816 23.62 -34.34 58.77
C THR A 816 24.71 -34.00 59.76
N ALA A 817 24.42 -34.13 61.05
CA ALA A 817 25.39 -34.04 62.14
C ALA A 817 25.08 -35.07 63.22
N THR A 818 26.09 -35.45 64.01
CA THR A 818 25.89 -36.32 65.17
C THR A 818 26.51 -35.75 66.44
N ARG A 819 25.96 -36.12 67.60
CA ARG A 819 26.51 -35.74 68.91
C ARG A 819 26.20 -36.77 69.99
N ALA A 820 27.19 -37.10 70.80
CA ALA A 820 27.00 -38.00 71.94
C ALA A 820 26.25 -37.33 73.10
N LEU A 821 25.38 -38.08 73.77
CA LEU A 821 24.69 -37.73 75.02
C LEU A 821 24.75 -38.93 75.97
N LYS A 822 25.39 -38.78 77.12
CA LYS A 822 25.45 -39.83 78.14
C LYS A 822 24.38 -39.61 79.22
N ILE A 823 23.45 -40.55 79.37
CA ILE A 823 22.55 -40.57 80.52
C ILE A 823 23.22 -41.35 81.65
N THR A 824 23.46 -40.69 82.78
CA THR A 824 24.09 -41.27 83.97
C THR A 824 23.05 -41.66 85.01
N LYS A 825 23.44 -42.53 85.95
CA LYS A 825 22.56 -42.87 87.07
C LYS A 825 22.27 -41.63 87.92
N GLY A 826 21.02 -41.47 88.33
CA GLY A 826 20.62 -40.42 89.27
C GLY A 826 21.28 -40.62 90.64
N ALA A 827 21.61 -39.50 91.30
CA ALA A 827 22.11 -39.51 92.68
C ALA A 827 20.94 -39.59 93.68
N ILE A 828 21.22 -40.15 94.86
CA ILE A 828 20.30 -40.15 96.00
C ILE A 828 20.67 -38.98 96.91
N SER A 829 19.69 -38.17 97.32
CA SER A 829 19.92 -37.03 98.20
C SER A 829 19.88 -37.41 99.68
N LYS A 830 19.06 -38.39 100.07
CA LYS A 830 18.93 -38.82 101.47
C LYS A 830 18.42 -40.25 101.59
N VAL A 831 19.02 -41.03 102.49
CA VAL A 831 18.46 -42.31 102.97
C VAL A 831 18.18 -42.15 104.46
N ALA A 832 16.96 -42.46 104.89
CA ALA A 832 16.54 -42.36 106.29
C ALA A 832 15.89 -43.66 106.75
N VAL A 833 16.07 -44.03 108.02
CA VAL A 833 15.39 -45.15 108.66
C VAL A 833 14.66 -44.66 109.90
N LYS A 834 13.38 -45.04 110.03
CA LYS A 834 12.56 -44.77 111.21
C LYS A 834 12.03 -46.09 111.74
N VAL A 835 12.35 -46.44 112.97
CA VAL A 835 11.68 -47.55 113.67
C VAL A 835 10.28 -47.07 114.04
N THR A 836 9.27 -47.73 113.50
CA THR A 836 7.86 -47.38 113.69
C THR A 836 7.22 -48.21 114.80
N THR A 837 7.74 -49.41 115.05
CA THR A 837 7.33 -50.26 116.18
C THR A 837 8.56 -50.95 116.75
N THR A 838 8.87 -50.71 118.02
CA THR A 838 10.04 -51.28 118.70
C THR A 838 9.79 -52.77 119.01
N PRO A 839 10.67 -53.70 118.58
CA PRO A 839 10.59 -55.11 118.95
C PRO A 839 10.92 -55.33 120.43
N THR A 840 10.34 -56.37 121.01
CA THR A 840 10.62 -56.86 122.37
C THR A 840 11.23 -58.26 122.33
N THR A 841 11.55 -58.83 123.49
CA THR A 841 11.94 -60.25 123.59
C THR A 841 10.87 -61.21 123.07
N THR A 842 9.59 -60.81 123.12
CA THR A 842 8.44 -61.66 122.77
C THR A 842 7.67 -61.21 121.52
N ALA A 843 7.84 -59.97 121.03
CA ALA A 843 7.12 -59.40 119.89
C ALA A 843 8.04 -58.80 118.81
N LYS A 844 7.62 -58.94 117.54
CA LYS A 844 8.30 -58.36 116.38
C LYS A 844 8.04 -56.85 116.29
N GLY A 845 8.97 -56.13 115.68
CA GLY A 845 8.86 -54.70 115.42
C GLY A 845 8.66 -54.37 113.94
N LYS A 846 8.67 -53.08 113.60
CA LYS A 846 8.63 -52.56 112.22
C LYS A 846 9.54 -51.35 112.08
N ALA A 847 10.17 -51.23 110.91
CA ALA A 847 10.89 -50.03 110.51
C ALA A 847 10.56 -49.66 109.07
N THR A 848 10.62 -48.37 108.75
CA THR A 848 10.44 -47.84 107.41
C THR A 848 11.71 -47.13 106.98
N VAL A 849 12.21 -47.49 105.80
CA VAL A 849 13.31 -46.85 105.09
C VAL A 849 12.72 -45.94 104.02
N THR A 850 13.19 -44.70 103.96
CA THR A 850 12.87 -43.74 102.89
C THR A 850 14.14 -43.38 102.13
N VAL A 851 14.08 -43.41 100.80
CA VAL A 851 15.14 -43.02 99.88
C VAL A 851 14.64 -41.86 99.02
N THR A 852 15.20 -40.69 99.23
CA THR A 852 14.82 -39.43 98.59
C THR A 852 15.83 -39.07 97.50
N VAL A 853 15.34 -38.52 96.38
CA VAL A 853 16.16 -37.99 95.27
C VAL A 853 16.15 -36.46 95.28
N PRO A 854 17.12 -35.78 94.63
CA PRO A 854 17.04 -34.35 94.36
C PRO A 854 15.74 -33.95 93.65
N LYS A 855 15.23 -32.74 93.93
CA LYS A 855 14.01 -32.19 93.29
C LYS A 855 14.17 -32.18 91.76
N GLY A 856 13.14 -32.64 91.06
CA GLY A 856 13.11 -32.67 89.59
C GLY A 856 13.66 -33.94 88.93
N LEU A 857 14.07 -34.95 89.71
CA LEU A 857 14.36 -36.30 89.20
C LEU A 857 13.17 -37.24 89.43
N ALA A 858 13.12 -38.34 88.66
CA ALA A 858 12.16 -39.42 88.89
C ALA A 858 12.36 -40.04 90.29
N THR A 859 11.34 -40.69 90.86
CA THR A 859 11.47 -41.35 92.16
C THR A 859 12.46 -42.52 92.11
N ALA A 860 13.31 -42.68 93.13
CA ALA A 860 14.27 -43.77 93.19
C ALA A 860 13.59 -45.15 93.24
N THR A 861 14.13 -46.09 92.47
CA THR A 861 13.75 -47.51 92.40
C THR A 861 14.84 -48.39 93.04
N GLY A 862 14.72 -49.72 93.05
CA GLY A 862 15.82 -50.61 93.49
C GLY A 862 15.64 -51.16 94.90
N LYS A 863 16.74 -51.49 95.59
CA LYS A 863 16.71 -52.23 96.86
C LYS A 863 17.48 -51.51 97.97
N VAL A 864 17.04 -51.68 99.22
CA VAL A 864 17.74 -51.25 100.43
C VAL A 864 18.13 -52.47 101.26
N SER A 865 19.34 -52.47 101.81
CA SER A 865 19.83 -53.45 102.79
C SER A 865 19.67 -52.88 104.19
N VAL A 866 19.18 -53.68 105.13
CA VAL A 866 19.00 -53.33 106.54
C VAL A 866 19.65 -54.37 107.43
N THR A 867 20.58 -53.92 108.28
CA THR A 867 21.36 -54.75 109.18
C THR A 867 21.02 -54.41 110.63
N LEU A 868 20.74 -55.44 111.43
CA LEU A 868 20.57 -55.35 112.88
C LEU A 868 21.79 -55.97 113.56
N SER A 869 22.43 -55.25 114.48
CA SER A 869 23.60 -55.77 115.21
C SER A 869 23.59 -55.46 116.71
N LYS A 870 24.12 -56.41 117.50
CA LYS A 870 24.32 -56.30 118.95
C LYS A 870 25.47 -57.21 119.40
N SER A 871 26.38 -56.66 120.21
CA SER A 871 27.48 -57.39 120.87
C SER A 871 28.18 -58.45 119.98
N GLY A 872 28.61 -58.03 118.78
CA GLY A 872 29.35 -58.88 117.83
C GLY A 872 28.50 -59.79 116.92
N ARG A 873 27.18 -59.95 117.13
CA ARG A 873 26.28 -60.68 116.22
C ARG A 873 25.48 -59.71 115.34
N SER A 874 25.27 -60.07 114.07
CA SER A 874 24.46 -59.27 113.13
C SER A 874 23.60 -60.13 112.20
N THR A 875 22.47 -59.58 111.75
CA THR A 875 21.62 -60.14 110.69
C THR A 875 21.27 -59.06 109.67
N THR A 876 21.25 -59.39 108.38
CA THR A 876 20.99 -58.43 107.29
C THR A 876 19.85 -58.94 106.40
N THR A 877 18.93 -58.05 106.04
CA THR A 877 17.82 -58.33 105.11
C THR A 877 17.77 -57.26 104.03
N THR A 878 17.42 -57.65 102.81
CA THR A 878 17.25 -56.73 101.69
C THR A 878 15.76 -56.57 101.35
N VAL A 879 15.31 -55.33 101.13
CA VAL A 879 13.92 -55.00 100.79
C VAL A 879 13.87 -54.10 99.56
N THR A 880 12.92 -54.35 98.66
CA THR A 880 12.72 -53.53 97.45
C THR A 880 11.98 -52.23 97.77
N LEU A 881 12.43 -51.13 97.19
CA LEU A 881 11.75 -49.83 97.25
C LEU A 881 10.51 -49.84 96.37
N ARG A 882 9.41 -49.33 96.91
CA ARG A 882 8.22 -48.94 96.17
C ARG A 882 7.99 -47.45 96.42
N SER A 883 8.00 -46.66 95.35
CA SER A 883 7.83 -45.21 95.40
C SER A 883 8.75 -44.50 96.41
N GLY A 884 10.05 -44.83 96.38
CA GLY A 884 11.05 -44.24 97.27
C GLY A 884 10.97 -44.69 98.74
N LYS A 885 10.12 -45.66 99.10
CA LYS A 885 10.00 -46.21 100.47
C LYS A 885 10.08 -47.73 100.51
N ALA A 886 10.60 -48.28 101.59
CA ALA A 886 10.63 -49.71 101.88
C ALA A 886 10.28 -49.94 103.36
N THR A 887 9.30 -50.80 103.64
CA THR A 887 8.88 -51.14 105.01
C THR A 887 9.36 -52.56 105.33
N LEU A 888 9.96 -52.74 106.51
CA LEU A 888 10.47 -54.03 106.97
C LEU A 888 9.92 -54.41 108.35
N SER A 889 9.78 -55.72 108.60
CA SER A 889 9.52 -56.27 109.93
C SER A 889 10.84 -56.52 110.63
N LEU A 890 10.96 -56.06 111.87
CA LEU A 890 12.08 -56.35 112.75
C LEU A 890 11.78 -57.65 113.53
N PRO A 891 12.70 -58.61 113.63
CA PRO A 891 12.51 -59.83 114.40
C PRO A 891 12.36 -59.51 115.90
N LYS A 892 11.98 -60.52 116.70
CA LYS A 892 12.05 -60.42 118.17
C LYS A 892 13.52 -60.23 118.57
N LEU A 893 13.81 -59.30 119.48
CA LEU A 893 15.18 -58.92 119.82
C LEU A 893 15.44 -59.09 121.32
N ALA A 894 16.60 -59.65 121.69
CA ALA A 894 16.98 -59.79 123.08
C ALA A 894 17.26 -58.43 123.74
N LYS A 895 16.87 -58.27 125.03
CA LYS A 895 17.03 -57.02 125.81
C LYS A 895 18.42 -56.41 125.70
N GLY A 896 18.51 -55.11 125.43
CA GLY A 896 19.75 -54.35 125.25
C GLY A 896 19.71 -53.44 124.02
N THR A 897 20.82 -52.78 123.73
CA THR A 897 20.93 -51.80 122.64
C THR A 897 21.35 -52.48 121.34
N TRP A 898 20.48 -52.38 120.33
CA TRP A 898 20.73 -52.82 118.95
C TRP A 898 21.03 -51.62 118.05
N LYS A 899 21.88 -51.84 117.04
CA LYS A 899 22.14 -50.87 115.96
C LYS A 899 21.37 -51.31 114.71
N VAL A 900 20.54 -50.42 114.17
CA VAL A 900 19.86 -50.61 112.87
C VAL A 900 20.61 -49.78 111.83
N SER A 901 21.33 -50.43 110.92
CA SER A 901 22.06 -49.78 109.82
C SER A 901 21.34 -50.05 108.51
N VAL A 902 21.16 -49.04 107.68
CA VAL A 902 20.52 -49.15 106.36
C VAL A 902 21.49 -48.71 105.28
N LYS A 903 21.42 -49.30 104.08
CA LYS A 903 22.17 -48.90 102.89
C LYS A 903 21.28 -49.03 101.66
N TYR A 904 21.27 -48.03 100.77
CA TYR A 904 20.61 -48.17 99.48
C TYR A 904 21.57 -48.81 98.47
N LEU A 905 21.17 -49.93 97.88
CA LEU A 905 22.02 -50.75 97.02
C LEU A 905 22.11 -50.24 95.57
N GLY A 906 21.35 -49.19 95.23
CA GLY A 906 21.26 -48.67 93.87
C GLY A 906 20.21 -49.39 93.02
N SER A 907 20.14 -48.99 91.76
CA SER A 907 19.38 -49.64 90.69
C SER A 907 20.11 -49.49 89.35
N THR A 908 19.48 -49.91 88.25
CA THR A 908 19.95 -49.60 86.88
C THR A 908 19.89 -48.10 86.59
N THR A 909 19.03 -47.34 87.28
CA THR A 909 18.78 -45.91 87.05
C THR A 909 19.32 -44.99 88.13
N TYR A 910 19.60 -45.47 89.35
CA TYR A 910 20.14 -44.68 90.47
C TYR A 910 21.39 -45.32 91.08
N ALA A 911 22.35 -44.49 91.49
CA ALA A 911 23.58 -44.96 92.14
C ALA A 911 23.30 -45.44 93.58
N ALA A 912 24.10 -46.39 94.07
CA ALA A 912 24.04 -46.82 95.46
C ALA A 912 24.38 -45.65 96.41
N ALA A 913 23.83 -45.66 97.63
CA ALA A 913 24.08 -44.63 98.62
C ALA A 913 24.29 -45.25 100.01
N SER A 914 25.28 -44.73 100.76
CA SER A 914 25.43 -45.01 102.18
C SER A 914 24.16 -44.57 102.92
N GLY A 915 23.66 -45.41 103.83
CA GLY A 915 22.37 -45.17 104.45
C GLY A 915 22.46 -44.80 105.93
N ALA A 916 21.29 -44.68 106.54
CA ALA A 916 21.14 -44.19 107.91
C ALA A 916 21.36 -45.28 108.95
N THR A 917 21.86 -44.87 110.10
CA THR A 917 21.93 -45.73 111.29
C THR A 917 21.05 -45.15 112.39
N THR A 918 20.32 -45.99 113.11
CA THR A 918 19.67 -45.60 114.37
C THR A 918 19.93 -46.61 115.48
N LYS A 919 19.94 -46.16 116.74
CA LYS A 919 20.01 -47.02 117.93
C LYS A 919 18.60 -47.45 118.31
N LEU A 920 18.45 -48.71 118.68
CA LEU A 920 17.20 -49.34 119.08
C LEU A 920 17.39 -50.00 120.44
N VAL A 921 16.80 -49.44 121.50
CA VAL A 921 16.90 -49.99 122.85
C VAL A 921 15.71 -50.91 123.11
N VAL A 922 16.00 -52.16 123.46
CA VAL A 922 14.99 -53.16 123.82
C VAL A 922 15.02 -53.36 125.33
N THR A 923 13.98 -52.89 126.03
CA THR A 923 13.93 -52.87 127.51
C THR A 923 13.13 -54.02 128.12
N LYS A 924 12.25 -54.67 127.36
CA LYS A 924 11.39 -55.78 127.81
C LYS A 924 11.42 -56.94 126.82
#